data_AF-A0A958HLF6-F1
#
_entry.id   AF-A0A958HLF6-F1
#
_cell.length_a   1.000
_cell.length_b   1.000
_cell.length_c   1.000
_cell.angle_alpha   90.00
_cell.angle_beta   90.00
_cell.angle_gamma   90.00
#
_symmetry.space_group_name_H-M   'P 1'
#
loop_
_entity.id
_entity.type
_entity.pdbx_description
1 polymer ?
#
loop_
_entity_poly.entity_id
_entity_poly.type
_entity_poly.pdbx_seq_one_letter_code
_entity_poly.pdbx_strand_id
1 'polypeptide(L)'
;MRTRLNARSWLRFFIGLLIIVTLVRPSFASALQVQSAPTPEYAPNRLFVSFRVSTPSAARQQALDLIHGEVIKEYALAPDVTLVQLDNKGGIDVPAAQAILENDPAVNYAEPDYWITPLDMITDDPRLGEMWGLANANVPSAWEHHTGTVDMVVAVIDMGADYNHPDLVNNIWINPDEIAGNGIDDDGNGYVDDIRGYDFYYHDNDPMDAGTHGTHVAGTICAEGNNGIGVVGMLWHCQIMVLQFMGPTGGFTSGAMDALSYAVDKGVRVSNNSWGTNSFSTPLYTMIQNAQSIGHVYVAAAGNNGRDTDLVPLYPASFNLDNIISVGSIRSNETPAGDSNRGVLSVDLHAPGVGILSTTAGGGYGTMSGTSMASPHVAGAAALLLSDDPEQTYQEVRGLLLQSARPAPALAGLSVTGGVLDVGAAFDQMPGSSQPPASPSDLEAPVQYYTTVCLAWADHANNENGFEVFRSTDQINWQSIMAVPANTTGFDDTNLLPGEYAYQVRAFNHAGQSDPSNVASVVIQVPLGITIHVADLDGAGVWLNRALWQATVAIEVHDMGHEPVSFAQVSGVWSNSGEVATCITGETGRCQITSPSLWYIQSDVSFAVQNIVAETMLYVPPENHDPDGDSNGASIIVRPQ
;
A
#
# COMPACT_ATOMS: atom_id res chain seq x y z
N MET A 1 74.19 46.43 -31.30
CA MET A 1 74.96 45.47 -30.45
C MET A 1 74.00 44.93 -29.40
N ARG A 2 73.73 43.61 -29.41
CA ARG A 2 73.49 42.70 -28.26
C ARG A 2 73.05 43.31 -26.91
N THR A 3 72.13 42.81 -26.08
CA THR A 3 71.28 41.60 -25.93
C THR A 3 70.75 41.64 -24.48
N ARG A 4 69.57 41.03 -24.23
CA ARG A 4 69.15 40.28 -23.01
C ARG A 4 68.92 41.07 -21.70
N LEU A 5 67.76 40.96 -21.03
CA LEU A 5 67.15 39.83 -20.27
C LEU A 5 67.88 39.47 -18.95
N ASN A 6 67.05 39.26 -17.92
CA ASN A 6 67.24 38.58 -16.62
C ASN A 6 67.42 39.51 -15.41
N ALA A 7 66.57 39.50 -14.37
CA ALA A 7 66.01 38.43 -13.52
C ALA A 7 67.01 37.84 -12.51
N ARG A 8 66.54 37.80 -11.23
CA ARG A 8 67.09 37.08 -10.05
C ARG A 8 68.30 37.80 -9.39
N SER A 9 68.53 37.86 -8.08
CA SER A 9 68.01 37.13 -6.91
C SER A 9 68.66 37.70 -5.62
N TRP A 10 67.90 37.71 -4.52
CA TRP A 10 68.30 37.22 -3.18
C TRP A 10 69.34 37.97 -2.29
N LEU A 11 68.82 38.44 -1.13
CA LEU A 11 69.18 38.05 0.27
C LEU A 11 70.08 38.96 1.15
N ARG A 12 69.64 39.08 2.43
CA ARG A 12 70.37 39.41 3.70
C ARG A 12 70.51 40.91 4.05
N PHE A 13 70.31 41.44 5.26
CA PHE A 13 69.91 41.07 6.65
C PHE A 13 69.85 42.46 7.37
N PHE A 14 69.02 42.85 8.36
CA PHE A 14 69.03 42.46 9.79
C PHE A 14 68.15 43.45 10.64
N ILE A 15 67.48 42.92 11.69
CA ILE A 15 67.03 43.51 13.00
C ILE A 15 66.04 44.70 12.95
N GLY A 16 64.88 44.73 13.63
CA GLY A 16 64.31 43.93 14.70
C GLY A 16 63.54 44.89 15.63
N LEU A 17 62.22 44.73 15.75
CA LEU A 17 61.46 45.28 16.88
C LEU A 17 60.27 44.37 17.20
N LEU A 18 60.25 43.98 18.48
CA LEU A 18 59.31 43.12 19.18
C LEU A 18 57.87 43.67 19.09
N ILE A 19 56.93 42.87 18.57
CA ILE A 19 55.49 43.00 18.91
C ILE A 19 55.04 41.65 19.45
N ILE A 20 54.60 41.70 20.70
CA ILE A 20 53.98 40.61 21.46
C ILE A 20 52.65 40.28 20.77
N VAL A 21 52.58 39.14 20.10
CA VAL A 21 51.31 38.51 19.71
C VAL A 21 51.00 37.46 20.77
N THR A 22 50.09 37.79 21.67
CA THR A 22 49.38 36.80 22.48
C THR A 22 48.57 35.91 21.54
N LEU A 23 49.03 34.67 21.38
CA LEU A 23 48.25 33.58 20.79
C LEU A 23 47.03 33.31 21.68
N VAL A 24 45.93 34.01 21.41
CA VAL A 24 44.60 33.48 21.75
C VAL A 24 44.38 32.32 20.80
N ARG A 25 44.71 31.11 21.25
CA ARG A 25 44.18 29.90 20.63
C ARG A 25 42.66 30.00 20.77
N PRO A 26 41.87 29.96 19.67
CA PRO A 26 40.47 29.64 19.84
C PRO A 26 40.44 28.24 20.43
N SER A 27 40.06 28.14 21.70
CA SER A 27 39.59 26.90 22.27
C SER A 27 38.41 26.50 21.41
N PHE A 28 38.63 25.57 20.49
CA PHE A 28 37.55 24.74 19.99
C PHE A 28 36.98 24.09 21.25
N ALA A 29 35.88 24.63 21.75
CA ALA A 29 34.96 23.83 22.52
C ALA A 29 34.60 22.70 21.56
N SER A 30 35.19 21.53 21.77
CA SER A 30 34.67 20.30 21.19
C SER A 30 33.20 20.31 21.53
N ALA A 31 32.35 20.57 20.52
CA ALA A 31 30.99 20.11 20.59
C ALA A 31 31.14 18.62 20.91
N LEU A 32 30.76 18.24 22.12
CA LEU A 32 30.41 16.87 22.40
C LEU A 32 29.32 16.57 21.38
N GLN A 33 29.71 15.97 20.25
CA GLN A 33 28.80 15.16 19.48
C GLN A 33 28.29 14.17 20.51
N VAL A 34 27.03 14.34 20.92
CA VAL A 34 26.27 13.22 21.44
C VAL A 34 26.16 12.29 20.24
N GLN A 35 27.20 11.48 20.05
CA GLN A 35 27.13 10.31 19.22
C GLN A 35 26.07 9.47 19.94
N SER A 36 24.86 9.47 19.40
CA SER A 36 23.83 8.52 19.81
C SER A 36 24.52 7.16 19.83
N ALA A 37 24.45 6.46 20.97
CA ALA A 37 25.01 5.12 21.06
C ALA A 37 24.47 4.32 19.85
N PRO A 38 25.32 3.54 19.16
CA PRO A 38 24.83 2.70 18.09
C PRO A 38 23.68 1.85 18.63
N THR A 39 22.55 1.84 17.91
CA THR A 39 21.40 1.03 18.25
C THR A 39 21.87 -0.41 18.44
N PRO A 40 21.60 -1.05 19.59
CA PRO A 40 22.08 -2.39 19.83
C PRO A 40 21.43 -3.35 18.83
N GLU A 41 22.19 -4.27 18.24
CA GLU A 41 21.68 -5.29 17.30
C GLU A 41 20.70 -6.25 18.00
N TYR A 42 20.85 -6.44 19.31
CA TYR A 42 20.02 -7.28 20.17
C TYR A 42 20.05 -6.77 21.62
N ALA A 43 19.09 -7.18 22.45
CA ALA A 43 19.05 -6.84 23.85
C ALA A 43 20.31 -7.38 24.58
N PRO A 44 21.02 -6.55 25.37
CA PRO A 44 22.36 -6.89 25.85
C PRO A 44 22.41 -8.05 26.86
N ASN A 45 21.27 -8.48 27.39
CA ASN A 45 21.15 -9.53 28.41
C ASN A 45 19.93 -10.44 28.19
N ARG A 46 19.40 -10.53 26.96
CA ARG A 46 18.27 -11.41 26.67
C ARG A 46 18.49 -12.23 25.41
N LEU A 47 17.97 -13.44 25.45
CA LEU A 47 17.98 -14.40 24.35
C LEU A 47 16.74 -15.28 24.41
N PHE A 48 16.30 -15.75 23.26
CA PHE A 48 15.32 -16.81 23.12
C PHE A 48 16.02 -18.17 23.21
N VAL A 49 15.37 -19.12 23.88
CA VAL A 49 15.83 -20.52 23.98
C VAL A 49 14.67 -21.43 23.60
N SER A 50 14.87 -22.26 22.57
CA SER A 50 13.93 -23.34 22.23
C SER A 50 14.44 -24.66 22.82
N PHE A 51 13.63 -25.31 23.64
CA PHE A 51 13.95 -26.63 24.20
C PHE A 51 13.35 -27.75 23.35
N ARG A 52 14.08 -28.86 23.19
CA ARG A 52 13.54 -30.03 22.50
C ARG A 52 12.31 -30.56 23.25
N VAL A 53 11.26 -30.94 22.51
CA VAL A 53 9.96 -31.35 23.07
C VAL A 53 10.08 -32.46 24.13
N SER A 54 11.03 -33.39 23.96
CA SER A 54 11.27 -34.50 24.89
C SER A 54 12.12 -34.15 26.12
N THR A 55 12.67 -32.94 26.21
CA THR A 55 13.59 -32.53 27.28
C THR A 55 12.83 -32.36 28.61
N PRO A 56 13.18 -33.11 29.68
CA PRO A 56 12.58 -32.94 31.01
C PRO A 56 12.85 -31.57 31.61
N SER A 57 11.94 -31.06 32.44
CA SER A 57 12.08 -29.75 33.11
C SER A 57 13.39 -29.58 33.87
N ALA A 58 13.90 -30.64 34.50
CA ALA A 58 15.19 -30.62 35.21
C ALA A 58 16.39 -30.38 34.26
N ALA A 59 16.35 -30.94 33.04
CA ALA A 59 17.40 -30.72 32.04
C ALA A 59 17.32 -29.33 31.42
N ARG A 60 16.09 -28.79 31.23
CA ARG A 60 15.88 -27.39 30.83
C ARG A 60 16.48 -26.43 31.85
N GLN A 61 16.21 -26.66 33.15
CA GLN A 61 16.77 -25.84 34.22
C GLN A 61 18.30 -25.94 34.28
N GLN A 62 18.89 -27.13 34.08
CA GLN A 62 20.34 -27.29 34.03
C GLN A 62 20.98 -26.45 32.91
N ALA A 63 20.38 -26.44 31.71
CA ALA A 63 20.88 -25.63 30.60
C ALA A 63 20.83 -24.13 30.92
N LEU A 64 19.75 -23.65 31.56
CA LEU A 64 19.62 -22.25 31.99
C LEU A 64 20.62 -21.89 33.10
N ASP A 65 20.88 -22.82 34.03
CA ASP A 65 21.84 -22.62 35.11
C ASP A 65 23.28 -22.43 34.57
N LEU A 66 23.63 -23.06 33.44
CA LEU A 66 24.94 -22.91 32.78
C LEU A 66 25.23 -21.48 32.31
N ILE A 67 24.18 -20.75 31.94
CA ILE A 67 24.27 -19.38 31.43
C ILE A 67 23.87 -18.32 32.47
N HIS A 68 23.55 -18.73 33.69
CA HIS A 68 22.95 -17.85 34.71
C HIS A 68 21.68 -17.15 34.20
N GLY A 69 20.85 -17.88 33.45
CA GLY A 69 19.64 -17.40 32.81
C GLY A 69 18.38 -17.67 33.65
N GLU A 70 17.47 -16.69 33.68
CA GLU A 70 16.13 -16.81 34.26
C GLU A 70 15.07 -16.70 33.16
N VAL A 71 14.07 -17.59 33.16
CA VAL A 71 12.93 -17.45 32.25
C VAL A 71 12.10 -16.26 32.68
N ILE A 72 11.93 -15.29 31.77
CA ILE A 72 11.12 -14.10 32.02
C ILE A 72 9.80 -14.08 31.24
N LYS A 73 9.69 -14.91 30.18
CA LYS A 73 8.45 -15.06 29.41
C LYS A 73 8.41 -16.38 28.67
N GLU A 74 7.23 -16.99 28.61
CA GLU A 74 6.91 -18.12 27.73
C GLU A 74 5.85 -17.69 26.72
N TYR A 75 5.85 -18.28 25.53
CA TYR A 75 4.97 -17.88 24.44
C TYR A 75 3.93 -18.96 24.17
N ALA A 76 2.64 -18.63 24.31
CA ALA A 76 1.56 -19.60 24.09
C ALA A 76 1.52 -20.14 22.65
N LEU A 77 1.86 -19.30 21.66
CA LEU A 77 1.93 -19.66 20.24
C LEU A 77 3.23 -20.37 19.83
N ALA A 78 4.24 -20.36 20.70
CA ALA A 78 5.53 -21.02 20.49
C ALA A 78 5.96 -21.67 21.82
N PRO A 79 5.27 -22.76 22.26
CA PRO A 79 5.39 -23.29 23.62
C PRO A 79 6.75 -23.94 23.91
N ASP A 80 7.55 -24.20 22.88
CA ASP A 80 8.92 -24.66 23.00
C ASP A 80 9.93 -23.51 23.19
N VAL A 81 9.52 -22.25 22.95
CA VAL A 81 10.36 -21.05 23.02
C VAL A 81 10.11 -20.29 24.32
N THR A 82 11.19 -19.96 25.01
CA THR A 82 11.17 -19.09 26.19
C THR A 82 12.13 -17.92 26.02
N LEU A 83 11.73 -16.75 26.53
CA LEU A 83 12.62 -15.60 26.65
C LEU A 83 13.36 -15.70 27.98
N VAL A 84 14.69 -15.67 27.90
CA VAL A 84 15.59 -15.81 29.03
C VAL A 84 16.34 -14.51 29.24
N GLN A 85 16.45 -14.08 30.50
CA GLN A 85 17.24 -12.95 30.92
C GLN A 85 18.50 -13.42 31.65
N LEU A 86 19.66 -12.96 31.20
CA LEU A 86 20.94 -13.20 31.87
C LEU A 86 21.06 -12.26 33.08
N ASP A 87 21.49 -12.79 34.22
CA ASP A 87 21.75 -11.99 35.42
C ASP A 87 23.07 -11.21 35.36
N ASN A 88 23.82 -11.35 34.25
CA ASN A 88 25.14 -10.79 33.97
C ASN A 88 26.21 -11.13 35.02
N LYS A 89 25.99 -12.17 35.84
CA LYS A 89 27.00 -12.71 36.75
C LYS A 89 27.88 -13.72 36.00
N GLY A 90 29.10 -13.91 36.48
CA GLY A 90 30.07 -14.82 35.85
C GLY A 90 30.69 -14.32 34.54
N GLY A 91 30.28 -13.16 34.01
CA GLY A 91 30.83 -12.57 32.78
C GLY A 91 30.34 -13.22 31.49
N ILE A 92 29.18 -13.90 31.53
CA ILE A 92 28.53 -14.50 30.36
C ILE A 92 27.64 -13.43 29.71
N ASP A 93 28.00 -13.03 28.49
CA ASP A 93 27.17 -12.18 27.64
C ASP A 93 26.29 -13.02 26.70
N VAL A 94 25.39 -12.38 25.96
CA VAL A 94 24.45 -13.08 25.05
C VAL A 94 25.16 -13.99 24.03
N PRO A 95 26.24 -13.57 23.34
CA PRO A 95 26.99 -14.47 22.46
C PRO A 95 27.60 -15.68 23.17
N ALA A 96 28.16 -15.50 24.37
CA ALA A 96 28.69 -16.62 25.15
C ALA A 96 27.58 -17.56 25.63
N ALA A 97 26.43 -17.02 26.06
CA ALA A 97 25.27 -17.80 26.46
C ALA A 97 24.71 -18.63 25.30
N GLN A 98 24.57 -18.02 24.11
CA GLN A 98 24.18 -18.70 22.89
C GLN A 98 25.12 -19.88 22.58
N ALA A 99 26.43 -19.64 22.56
CA ALA A 99 27.41 -20.68 22.26
C ALA A 99 27.40 -21.85 23.27
N ILE A 100 27.11 -21.58 24.54
CA ILE A 100 26.95 -22.61 25.58
C ILE A 100 25.70 -23.45 25.28
N LEU A 101 24.56 -22.81 25.03
CA LEU A 101 23.27 -23.47 24.83
C LEU A 101 23.20 -24.24 23.51
N GLU A 102 23.82 -23.75 22.43
CA GLU A 102 23.88 -24.45 21.14
C GLU A 102 24.57 -25.82 21.23
N ASN A 103 25.43 -26.03 22.24
CA ASN A 103 26.09 -27.29 22.51
C ASN A 103 25.34 -28.17 23.53
N ASP A 104 24.24 -27.69 24.12
CA ASP A 104 23.47 -28.43 25.12
C ASP A 104 22.46 -29.38 24.45
N PRO A 105 22.46 -30.69 24.76
CA PRO A 105 21.53 -31.65 24.17
C PRO A 105 20.05 -31.36 24.49
N ALA A 106 19.75 -30.56 25.51
CA ALA A 106 18.41 -30.13 25.90
C ALA A 106 17.81 -29.08 24.94
N VAL A 107 18.68 -28.32 24.26
CA VAL A 107 18.35 -27.13 23.48
C VAL A 107 18.25 -27.51 21.99
N ASN A 108 17.25 -26.94 21.33
CA ASN A 108 17.09 -27.01 19.88
C ASN A 108 17.86 -25.86 19.21
N TYR A 109 17.63 -24.64 19.68
CA TYR A 109 18.39 -23.45 19.31
C TYR A 109 18.33 -22.41 20.44
N ALA A 110 19.28 -21.48 20.42
CA ALA A 110 19.26 -20.28 21.24
C ALA A 110 19.68 -19.09 20.38
N GLU A 111 18.97 -17.97 20.45
CA GLU A 111 19.19 -16.80 19.60
C GLU A 111 19.02 -15.49 20.39
N PRO A 112 19.78 -14.43 20.09
CA PRO A 112 19.60 -13.12 20.72
C PRO A 112 18.18 -12.57 20.56
N ASP A 113 17.73 -11.76 21.51
CA ASP A 113 16.51 -10.96 21.36
C ASP A 113 16.81 -9.73 20.49
N TYR A 114 16.72 -9.91 19.17
CA TYR A 114 17.13 -8.92 18.17
C TYR A 114 16.31 -7.62 18.22
N TRP A 115 16.99 -6.52 17.98
CA TRP A 115 16.36 -5.22 17.83
C TRP A 115 15.67 -5.12 16.46
N ILE A 116 14.34 -5.07 16.47
CA ILE A 116 13.53 -4.92 15.26
C ILE A 116 13.22 -3.43 15.07
N THR A 117 13.48 -2.90 13.88
CA THR A 117 13.07 -1.55 13.46
C THR A 117 11.81 -1.63 12.58
N PRO A 118 10.95 -0.60 12.58
CA PRO A 118 9.92 -0.47 11.55
C PRO A 118 10.58 -0.46 10.16
N LEU A 119 9.89 -1.01 9.16
CA LEU A 119 10.26 -0.85 7.76
C LEU A 119 9.76 0.54 7.33
N ASP A 120 10.66 1.49 7.08
CA ASP A 120 10.27 2.78 6.51
C ASP A 120 9.65 2.52 5.11
N MET A 121 8.46 3.04 4.82
CA MET A 121 7.87 3.05 3.46
C MET A 121 8.64 4.06 2.59
N ILE A 122 9.88 3.70 2.24
CA ILE A 122 10.67 4.42 1.24
C ILE A 122 10.39 3.75 -0.09
N THR A 123 9.78 4.49 -1.03
CA THR A 123 9.62 4.03 -2.40
C THR A 123 10.96 3.60 -3.02
N ASP A 124 10.95 2.61 -3.92
CA ASP A 124 12.13 2.14 -4.64
C ASP A 124 12.55 3.02 -5.83
N ASP A 125 11.86 4.14 -6.07
CA ASP A 125 12.11 5.04 -7.20
C ASP A 125 13.54 5.64 -7.16
N PRO A 126 14.39 5.39 -8.19
CA PRO A 126 15.82 5.68 -8.13
C PRO A 126 16.21 7.15 -7.91
N ARG A 127 15.31 8.09 -8.21
CA ARG A 127 15.59 9.54 -8.13
C ARG A 127 14.89 10.25 -6.98
N LEU A 128 14.24 9.52 -6.05
CA LEU A 128 13.62 10.10 -4.85
C LEU A 128 14.58 11.04 -4.10
N GLY A 129 15.86 10.65 -3.97
CA GLY A 129 16.88 11.45 -3.28
C GLY A 129 17.18 12.82 -3.91
N GLU A 130 16.76 13.07 -5.15
CA GLU A 130 16.88 14.37 -5.83
C GLU A 130 15.64 15.26 -5.63
N MET A 131 14.53 14.70 -5.17
CA MET A 131 13.22 15.36 -5.06
C MET A 131 13.05 16.07 -3.72
N TRP A 132 13.89 17.09 -3.47
CA TRP A 132 13.91 17.83 -2.20
C TRP A 132 12.54 18.40 -1.80
N GLY A 133 11.68 18.71 -2.78
CA GLY A 133 10.35 19.28 -2.56
C GLY A 133 9.45 18.36 -1.74
N LEU A 134 9.49 17.05 -2.00
CA LEU A 134 8.68 16.06 -1.26
C LEU A 134 9.07 16.01 0.22
N ALA A 135 10.38 15.97 0.51
CA ALA A 135 10.88 16.01 1.88
C ALA A 135 10.54 17.35 2.57
N ASN A 136 10.65 18.48 1.85
CA ASN A 136 10.38 19.80 2.43
C ASN A 136 8.89 20.02 2.76
N ALA A 137 8.00 19.50 1.91
CA ALA A 137 6.56 19.52 2.12
C ALA A 137 6.07 18.39 3.04
N ASN A 138 6.99 17.63 3.67
CA ASN A 138 6.69 16.55 4.60
C ASN A 138 5.77 15.46 4.01
N VAL A 139 5.97 15.14 2.72
CA VAL A 139 5.17 14.14 2.00
C VAL A 139 5.47 12.71 2.46
N PRO A 140 6.73 12.31 2.74
CA PRO A 140 7.01 10.97 3.26
C PRO A 140 6.26 10.63 4.56
N SER A 141 6.09 11.60 5.45
CA SER A 141 5.26 11.42 6.66
C SER A 141 3.79 11.20 6.30
N ALA A 142 3.26 11.88 5.28
CA ALA A 142 1.91 11.64 4.80
C ALA A 142 1.74 10.23 4.20
N TRP A 143 2.76 9.71 3.51
CA TRP A 143 2.76 8.35 2.95
C TRP A 143 2.72 7.23 3.99
N GLU A 144 3.12 7.51 5.24
CA GLU A 144 2.90 6.58 6.35
C GLU A 144 1.41 6.38 6.68
N HIS A 145 0.55 7.34 6.27
CA HIS A 145 -0.90 7.25 6.37
C HIS A 145 -1.52 6.72 5.08
N HIS A 146 -1.21 7.37 3.95
CA HIS A 146 -1.84 7.11 2.68
C HIS A 146 -0.93 7.53 1.52
N THR A 147 -0.83 6.71 0.47
CA THR A 147 -0.01 6.99 -0.73
C THR A 147 -0.84 7.35 -1.97
N GLY A 148 -2.17 7.37 -1.85
CA GLY A 148 -3.09 7.60 -2.96
C GLY A 148 -3.84 6.33 -3.37
N THR A 149 -4.94 6.51 -4.09
CA THR A 149 -5.75 5.42 -4.65
C THR A 149 -5.89 5.59 -6.16
N VAL A 150 -6.04 4.47 -6.86
CA VAL A 150 -6.28 4.47 -8.32
C VAL A 150 -7.59 5.15 -8.71
N ASP A 151 -8.52 5.36 -7.78
CA ASP A 151 -9.81 6.02 -8.05
C ASP A 151 -9.72 7.55 -7.92
N MET A 152 -8.66 8.09 -7.32
CA MET A 152 -8.50 9.53 -7.15
C MET A 152 -8.13 10.20 -8.47
N VAL A 153 -9.05 10.96 -9.05
CA VAL A 153 -8.80 11.70 -10.30
C VAL A 153 -8.36 13.14 -10.01
N VAL A 154 -7.29 13.58 -10.68
CA VAL A 154 -6.81 14.98 -10.63
C VAL A 154 -6.74 15.55 -12.05
N ALA A 155 -7.43 16.67 -12.28
CA ALA A 155 -7.40 17.35 -13.57
C ALA A 155 -6.16 18.23 -13.72
N VAL A 156 -5.39 18.03 -14.79
CA VAL A 156 -4.29 18.90 -15.19
C VAL A 156 -4.77 19.76 -16.37
N ILE A 157 -5.16 21.00 -16.08
CA ILE A 157 -5.63 21.97 -17.08
C ILE A 157 -4.43 22.81 -17.54
N ASP A 158 -3.77 22.37 -18.61
CA ASP A 158 -2.46 22.87 -19.02
C ASP A 158 -2.24 22.77 -20.55
N MET A 159 -1.01 22.51 -20.99
CA MET A 159 -0.60 22.34 -22.39
C MET A 159 -0.66 20.88 -22.87
N GLY A 160 -1.37 20.01 -22.14
CA GLY A 160 -1.39 18.55 -22.34
C GLY A 160 -0.43 17.82 -21.40
N ALA A 161 -0.35 16.49 -21.52
CA ALA A 161 0.63 15.66 -20.82
C ALA A 161 1.07 14.51 -21.72
N ASP A 162 2.32 14.09 -21.60
CA ASP A 162 2.82 12.86 -22.23
C ASP A 162 2.24 11.64 -21.51
N TYR A 163 1.04 11.27 -21.92
CA TYR A 163 0.32 10.12 -21.36
C TYR A 163 0.96 8.77 -21.68
N ASN A 164 2.04 8.73 -22.48
CA ASN A 164 2.83 7.54 -22.75
C ASN A 164 4.14 7.52 -21.93
N HIS A 165 4.38 8.52 -21.09
CA HIS A 165 5.57 8.57 -20.25
C HIS A 165 5.62 7.33 -19.34
N PRO A 166 6.75 6.60 -19.24
CA PRO A 166 6.83 5.36 -18.46
C PRO A 166 6.39 5.50 -17.00
N ASP A 167 6.71 6.64 -16.37
CA ASP A 167 6.29 6.98 -14.99
C ASP A 167 4.88 7.56 -14.85
N LEU A 168 4.15 7.78 -15.94
CA LEU A 168 2.79 8.35 -15.87
C LEU A 168 1.73 7.41 -16.41
N VAL A 169 2.07 6.56 -17.39
CA VAL A 169 1.10 5.81 -18.20
C VAL A 169 0.09 5.02 -17.38
N ASN A 170 0.50 4.47 -16.22
CA ASN A 170 -0.38 3.70 -15.33
C ASN A 170 -1.26 4.59 -14.44
N ASN A 171 -0.89 5.86 -14.26
CA ASN A 171 -1.61 6.88 -13.53
C ASN A 171 -2.34 7.87 -14.46
N ILE A 172 -2.49 7.59 -15.76
CA ILE A 172 -3.32 8.41 -16.64
C ILE A 172 -4.78 7.97 -16.50
N TRP A 173 -5.68 8.95 -16.32
CA TRP A 173 -7.11 8.71 -16.31
C TRP A 173 -7.56 8.10 -17.64
N ILE A 174 -8.42 7.08 -17.56
CA ILE A 174 -9.06 6.48 -18.72
C ILE A 174 -10.56 6.73 -18.60
N ASN A 175 -11.18 7.33 -19.62
CA ASN A 175 -12.64 7.51 -19.66
C ASN A 175 -13.32 6.14 -19.66
N PRO A 176 -13.99 5.72 -18.57
CA PRO A 176 -14.60 4.40 -18.49
C PRO A 176 -15.84 4.28 -19.40
N ASP A 177 -16.36 5.41 -19.86
CA ASP A 177 -17.59 5.49 -20.66
C ASP A 177 -17.33 5.51 -22.18
N GLU A 178 -16.06 5.38 -22.61
CA GLU A 178 -15.67 5.43 -24.03
C GLU A 178 -15.03 4.13 -24.53
N ILE A 179 -15.28 3.79 -25.80
CA ILE A 179 -14.64 2.66 -26.50
C ILE A 179 -13.54 3.18 -27.40
N ALA A 180 -12.30 3.07 -26.93
CA ALA A 180 -11.11 3.57 -27.62
C ALA A 180 -11.05 3.25 -29.13
N GLY A 181 -11.08 4.31 -29.94
CA GLY A 181 -10.76 4.28 -31.37
C GLY A 181 -11.91 3.84 -32.26
N ASN A 182 -13.16 3.92 -31.78
CA ASN A 182 -14.33 3.59 -32.57
C ASN A 182 -14.86 4.79 -33.40
N GLY A 183 -14.36 6.01 -33.14
CA GLY A 183 -14.77 7.24 -33.81
C GLY A 183 -16.15 7.75 -33.40
N ILE A 184 -16.65 7.34 -32.24
CA ILE A 184 -17.97 7.67 -31.69
C ILE A 184 -17.76 8.35 -30.33
N ASP A 185 -18.65 9.30 -30.03
CA ASP A 185 -18.83 9.85 -28.68
C ASP A 185 -19.84 8.92 -27.98
N ASP A 186 -19.32 7.92 -27.26
CA ASP A 186 -20.10 6.81 -26.69
C ASP A 186 -20.87 7.27 -25.45
N ASP A 187 -20.32 8.22 -24.70
CA ASP A 187 -20.93 8.76 -23.48
C ASP A 187 -21.84 9.98 -23.73
N GLY A 188 -21.80 10.53 -24.95
CA GLY A 188 -22.63 11.65 -25.39
C GLY A 188 -22.24 12.99 -24.77
N ASN A 189 -20.99 13.13 -24.30
CA ASN A 189 -20.48 14.35 -23.66
C ASN A 189 -20.09 15.45 -24.67
N GLY A 190 -20.08 15.14 -25.97
CA GLY A 190 -19.73 16.04 -27.07
C GLY A 190 -18.30 15.90 -27.58
N TYR A 191 -17.50 14.98 -27.04
CA TYR A 191 -16.09 14.77 -27.34
C TYR A 191 -15.86 13.31 -27.75
N VAL A 192 -15.60 13.09 -29.04
CA VAL A 192 -15.40 11.75 -29.60
C VAL A 192 -14.07 11.14 -29.11
N ASP A 193 -14.09 9.90 -28.63
CA ASP A 193 -12.90 9.12 -28.26
C ASP A 193 -11.98 9.85 -27.25
N ASP A 194 -12.52 10.58 -26.28
CA ASP A 194 -11.77 11.38 -25.28
C ASP A 194 -11.17 10.52 -24.14
N ILE A 195 -10.48 9.45 -24.53
CA ILE A 195 -10.00 8.35 -23.68
C ILE A 195 -9.15 8.82 -22.50
N ARG A 196 -8.40 9.92 -22.62
CA ARG A 196 -7.43 10.36 -21.59
C ARG A 196 -7.70 11.78 -21.09
N GLY A 197 -8.89 12.30 -21.40
CA GLY A 197 -9.20 13.72 -21.45
C GLY A 197 -9.17 14.22 -22.90
N TYR A 198 -9.08 15.54 -23.07
CA TYR A 198 -9.36 16.17 -24.36
C TYR A 198 -8.47 17.38 -24.65
N ASP A 199 -8.23 17.64 -25.94
CA ASP A 199 -7.54 18.83 -26.42
C ASP A 199 -8.52 19.91 -26.87
N PHE A 200 -8.76 20.88 -26.00
CA PHE A 200 -9.57 22.08 -26.25
C PHE A 200 -8.86 23.16 -27.07
N TYR A 201 -7.56 23.00 -27.37
CA TYR A 201 -6.80 23.90 -28.22
C TYR A 201 -6.88 23.50 -29.69
N TYR A 202 -6.63 22.24 -30.04
CA TYR A 202 -6.77 21.73 -31.40
C TYR A 202 -8.16 21.15 -31.69
N HIS A 203 -8.99 20.96 -30.66
CA HIS A 203 -10.33 20.38 -30.73
C HIS A 203 -10.32 18.94 -31.25
N ASP A 204 -9.46 18.11 -30.66
CA ASP A 204 -9.37 16.68 -30.92
C ASP A 204 -9.13 15.89 -29.62
N ASN A 205 -9.06 14.57 -29.74
CA ASN A 205 -8.95 13.63 -28.64
C ASN A 205 -7.49 13.29 -28.25
N ASP A 206 -6.53 14.10 -28.68
CA ASP A 206 -5.11 13.86 -28.43
C ASP A 206 -4.48 14.97 -27.57
N PRO A 207 -4.67 14.95 -26.23
CA PRO A 207 -4.10 15.95 -25.32
C PRO A 207 -2.59 15.71 -25.02
N MET A 208 -1.84 15.23 -26.01
CA MET A 208 -0.41 14.94 -25.92
C MET A 208 0.41 16.23 -25.83
N ASP A 209 1.24 16.34 -24.80
CA ASP A 209 2.08 17.51 -24.57
C ASP A 209 3.20 17.64 -25.61
N ALA A 210 3.11 18.67 -26.44
CA ALA A 210 4.17 19.02 -27.39
C ALA A 210 5.31 19.87 -26.78
N GLY A 211 5.13 20.37 -25.55
CA GLY A 211 6.05 21.28 -24.87
C GLY A 211 6.90 20.59 -23.80
N THR A 212 6.27 20.18 -22.70
CA THR A 212 6.76 19.45 -21.51
C THR A 212 6.17 19.99 -20.20
N HIS A 213 5.56 21.18 -20.22
CA HIS A 213 5.14 21.88 -19.01
C HIS A 213 4.05 21.10 -18.26
N GLY A 214 3.01 20.67 -18.95
CA GLY A 214 1.94 19.88 -18.34
C GLY A 214 2.39 18.47 -17.98
N THR A 215 3.28 17.84 -18.76
CA THR A 215 3.94 16.58 -18.36
C THR A 215 4.70 16.72 -17.03
N HIS A 216 5.41 17.82 -16.82
CA HIS A 216 6.17 18.07 -15.59
C HIS A 216 5.26 18.30 -14.37
N VAL A 217 4.17 19.04 -14.58
CA VAL A 217 3.10 19.22 -13.61
C VAL A 217 2.47 17.87 -13.24
N ALA A 218 2.10 17.05 -14.23
CA ALA A 218 1.49 15.74 -14.02
C ALA A 218 2.37 14.82 -13.18
N GLY A 219 3.67 14.73 -13.47
CA GLY A 219 4.59 13.92 -12.66
C GLY A 219 4.83 14.44 -11.25
N THR A 220 4.74 15.76 -11.05
CA THR A 220 4.84 16.31 -9.69
C THR A 220 3.64 15.89 -8.87
N ILE A 221 2.45 15.81 -9.47
CA ILE A 221 1.23 15.34 -8.80
C ILE A 221 1.29 13.83 -8.58
N CYS A 222 1.61 13.06 -9.62
CA CYS A 222 1.31 11.62 -9.65
C CYS A 222 2.19 10.79 -10.59
N ALA A 223 3.50 11.05 -10.64
CA ALA A 223 4.41 10.03 -11.15
C ALA A 223 4.27 8.76 -10.30
N GLU A 224 4.13 7.61 -10.96
CA GLU A 224 3.86 6.32 -10.32
C GLU A 224 4.95 6.01 -9.30
N GLY A 225 4.54 5.78 -8.06
CA GLY A 225 5.46 5.47 -6.99
C GLY A 225 5.71 3.97 -6.89
N ASN A 226 6.93 3.63 -6.51
CA ASN A 226 7.36 2.27 -6.19
C ASN A 226 7.26 1.31 -7.39
N ASN A 227 7.61 1.83 -8.57
CA ASN A 227 7.68 1.08 -9.82
C ASN A 227 9.14 0.83 -10.27
N GLY A 228 10.13 1.27 -9.47
CA GLY A 228 11.56 1.14 -9.73
C GLY A 228 12.07 2.03 -10.86
N ILE A 229 11.33 3.06 -11.27
CA ILE A 229 11.63 3.94 -12.40
C ILE A 229 11.66 5.39 -11.90
N GLY A 230 12.54 6.21 -12.49
CA GLY A 230 12.43 7.66 -12.42
C GLY A 230 12.15 8.29 -11.05
N VAL A 231 11.01 8.98 -10.99
CA VAL A 231 10.58 9.89 -9.91
C VAL A 231 9.20 9.48 -9.39
N VAL A 232 8.78 10.04 -8.25
CA VAL A 232 7.47 9.80 -7.65
C VAL A 232 6.69 11.11 -7.46
N GLY A 233 5.38 11.06 -7.66
CA GLY A 233 4.49 12.19 -7.42
C GLY A 233 4.19 12.43 -5.94
N MET A 234 3.33 13.41 -5.66
CA MET A 234 2.71 13.56 -4.33
C MET A 234 1.88 12.33 -3.94
N LEU A 235 1.21 11.72 -4.92
CA LEU A 235 0.55 10.42 -4.82
C LEU A 235 1.33 9.39 -5.64
N TRP A 236 1.43 8.17 -5.13
CA TRP A 236 2.01 7.03 -5.86
C TRP A 236 1.01 6.47 -6.88
N HIS A 237 -0.28 6.47 -6.50
CA HIS A 237 -1.38 6.00 -7.34
C HIS A 237 -2.48 7.04 -7.36
N CYS A 238 -2.87 7.44 -8.57
CA CYS A 238 -4.01 8.30 -8.87
C CYS A 238 -4.27 8.27 -10.38
N GLN A 239 -5.27 9.01 -10.85
CA GLN A 239 -5.60 9.18 -12.26
C GLN A 239 -5.47 10.65 -12.68
N ILE A 240 -4.50 10.95 -13.54
CA ILE A 240 -4.33 12.28 -14.14
C ILE A 240 -5.24 12.39 -15.36
N MET A 241 -6.25 13.25 -15.27
CA MET A 241 -7.08 13.66 -16.40
C MET A 241 -6.39 14.79 -17.15
N VAL A 242 -6.03 14.54 -18.41
CA VAL A 242 -5.20 15.44 -19.21
C VAL A 242 -6.09 16.39 -20.02
N LEU A 243 -6.08 17.67 -19.69
CA LEU A 243 -6.93 18.67 -20.34
C LEU A 243 -6.06 19.78 -20.94
N GLN A 244 -5.82 19.66 -22.25
CA GLN A 244 -5.03 20.65 -22.99
C GLN A 244 -5.93 21.79 -23.43
N PHE A 245 -5.58 23.03 -23.08
CA PHE A 245 -6.27 24.22 -23.62
C PHE A 245 -5.30 25.27 -24.19
N MET A 246 -4.00 25.04 -24.03
CA MET A 246 -2.93 25.93 -24.49
C MET A 246 -1.99 25.21 -25.43
N GLY A 247 -1.66 25.85 -26.55
CA GLY A 247 -0.55 25.48 -27.40
C GLY A 247 0.73 26.27 -27.06
N PRO A 248 1.80 26.15 -27.87
CA PRO A 248 3.12 26.75 -27.60
C PRO A 248 3.14 28.28 -27.38
N THR A 249 2.11 29.00 -27.82
CA THR A 249 1.98 30.46 -27.67
C THR A 249 0.93 30.88 -26.64
N GLY A 250 0.37 29.93 -25.88
CA GLY A 250 -0.73 30.13 -24.95
C GLY A 250 -2.07 29.64 -25.49
N GLY A 251 -3.14 29.94 -24.76
CA GLY A 251 -4.51 29.55 -25.08
C GLY A 251 -5.52 30.63 -24.69
N PHE A 252 -6.81 30.33 -24.85
CA PHE A 252 -7.90 31.26 -24.59
C PHE A 252 -8.67 30.88 -23.32
N THR A 253 -9.27 31.89 -22.67
CA THR A 253 -10.11 31.69 -21.49
C THR A 253 -11.28 30.73 -21.74
N SER A 254 -11.82 30.68 -22.97
CA SER A 254 -12.87 29.72 -23.33
C SER A 254 -12.40 28.27 -23.20
N GLY A 255 -11.22 27.93 -23.72
CA GLY A 255 -10.67 26.58 -23.59
C GLY A 255 -10.41 26.20 -22.13
N ALA A 256 -9.96 27.14 -21.29
CA ALA A 256 -9.82 26.90 -19.86
C ALA A 256 -11.18 26.64 -19.16
N MET A 257 -12.23 27.33 -19.59
CA MET A 257 -13.59 27.10 -19.09
C MET A 257 -14.15 25.75 -19.55
N ASP A 258 -13.91 25.37 -20.80
CA ASP A 258 -14.34 24.09 -21.36
C ASP A 258 -13.64 22.92 -20.64
N ALA A 259 -12.33 23.04 -20.41
CA ALA A 259 -11.56 22.08 -19.61
C ALA A 259 -12.07 21.96 -18.17
N LEU A 260 -12.32 23.08 -17.49
CA LEU A 260 -12.88 23.03 -16.13
C LEU A 260 -14.29 22.40 -16.12
N SER A 261 -15.14 22.73 -17.09
CA SER A 261 -16.47 22.11 -17.22
C SER A 261 -16.34 20.61 -17.40
N TYR A 262 -15.48 20.16 -18.31
CA TYR A 262 -15.23 18.74 -18.57
C TYR A 262 -14.83 17.99 -17.30
N ALA A 263 -13.84 18.50 -16.55
CA ALA A 263 -13.41 17.91 -15.30
C ALA A 263 -14.56 17.80 -14.28
N VAL A 264 -15.31 18.89 -14.13
CA VAL A 264 -16.45 18.98 -13.21
C VAL A 264 -17.58 18.02 -13.61
N ASP A 265 -17.93 17.95 -14.89
CA ASP A 265 -19.00 17.10 -15.42
C ASP A 265 -18.65 15.61 -15.26
N LYS A 266 -17.36 15.27 -15.30
CA LYS A 266 -16.80 13.94 -14.97
C LYS A 266 -16.63 13.69 -13.46
N GLY A 267 -17.06 14.61 -12.61
CA GLY A 267 -17.02 14.45 -11.14
C GLY A 267 -15.64 14.67 -10.52
N VAL A 268 -14.66 15.19 -11.25
CA VAL A 268 -13.32 15.45 -10.73
C VAL A 268 -13.35 16.55 -9.67
N ARG A 269 -12.78 16.26 -8.50
CA ARG A 269 -12.83 17.13 -7.32
C ARG A 269 -11.66 18.09 -7.19
N VAL A 270 -10.53 17.84 -7.87
CA VAL A 270 -9.30 18.65 -7.77
C VAL A 270 -8.76 18.99 -9.15
N SER A 271 -8.40 20.25 -9.38
CA SER A 271 -7.65 20.67 -10.57
C SER A 271 -6.39 21.45 -10.21
N ASN A 272 -5.34 21.23 -10.99
CA ASN A 272 -4.15 22.07 -11.00
C ASN A 272 -4.17 23.03 -12.19
N ASN A 273 -3.94 24.32 -11.91
CA ASN A 273 -4.04 25.41 -12.88
C ASN A 273 -2.76 26.26 -12.84
N SER A 274 -1.72 25.77 -13.53
CA SER A 274 -0.37 26.38 -13.56
C SER A 274 -0.22 27.47 -14.63
N TRP A 275 -1.21 28.35 -14.75
CA TRP A 275 -1.29 29.41 -15.75
C TRP A 275 -1.99 30.66 -15.21
N GLY A 276 -1.87 31.80 -15.90
CA GLY A 276 -2.57 33.01 -15.48
C GLY A 276 -2.46 34.20 -16.42
N THR A 277 -3.28 35.22 -16.15
CA THR A 277 -3.37 36.47 -16.91
C THR A 277 -3.71 37.64 -15.98
N ASN A 278 -3.30 38.87 -16.33
CA ASN A 278 -3.69 40.07 -15.57
C ASN A 278 -5.10 40.57 -15.89
N SER A 279 -5.85 39.91 -16.78
CA SER A 279 -7.19 40.33 -17.19
C SER A 279 -8.27 39.60 -16.38
N PHE A 280 -9.11 40.35 -15.66
CA PHE A 280 -10.29 39.77 -14.99
C PHE A 280 -11.31 39.32 -16.05
N SER A 281 -11.83 38.10 -15.88
CA SER A 281 -12.88 37.54 -16.72
C SER A 281 -14.08 37.16 -15.85
N THR A 282 -15.21 37.86 -16.02
CA THR A 282 -16.46 37.52 -15.31
C THR A 282 -16.94 36.10 -15.63
N PRO A 283 -16.93 35.63 -16.90
CA PRO A 283 -17.31 34.24 -17.20
C PRO A 283 -16.44 33.20 -16.49
N LEU A 284 -15.11 33.41 -16.45
CA LEU A 284 -14.21 32.48 -15.76
C LEU A 284 -14.42 32.50 -14.24
N TYR A 285 -14.62 33.68 -13.65
CA TYR A 285 -14.96 33.82 -12.24
C TYR A 285 -16.26 33.04 -11.90
N THR A 286 -17.32 33.24 -12.70
CA THR A 286 -18.58 32.53 -12.51
C THR A 286 -18.43 31.02 -12.69
N MET A 287 -17.60 30.57 -13.64
CA MET A 287 -17.36 29.14 -13.83
C MET A 287 -16.68 28.51 -12.60
N ILE A 288 -15.62 29.13 -12.08
CA ILE A 288 -14.92 28.64 -10.88
C ILE A 288 -15.83 28.72 -9.65
N GLN A 289 -16.69 29.74 -9.57
CA GLN A 289 -17.72 29.84 -8.53
C GLN A 289 -18.77 28.72 -8.61
N ASN A 290 -19.15 28.31 -9.81
CA ASN A 290 -20.06 27.17 -9.97
C ASN A 290 -19.36 25.86 -9.58
N ALA A 291 -18.09 25.68 -9.94
CA ALA A 291 -17.27 24.56 -9.49
C ALA A 291 -17.14 24.53 -7.95
N GLN A 292 -17.05 25.70 -7.30
CA GLN A 292 -17.11 25.80 -5.83
C GLN A 292 -18.39 25.19 -5.26
N SER A 293 -19.54 25.45 -5.89
CA SER A 293 -20.86 25.01 -5.38
C SER A 293 -21.06 23.50 -5.35
N ILE A 294 -20.23 22.76 -6.07
CA ILE A 294 -20.22 21.29 -6.12
C ILE A 294 -18.97 20.69 -5.43
N GLY A 295 -18.18 21.51 -4.73
CA GLY A 295 -17.07 21.04 -3.91
C GLY A 295 -15.75 20.81 -4.64
N HIS A 296 -15.51 21.47 -5.77
CA HIS A 296 -14.25 21.38 -6.51
C HIS A 296 -13.15 22.27 -5.89
N VAL A 297 -12.00 21.69 -5.57
CA VAL A 297 -10.78 22.38 -5.11
C VAL A 297 -9.97 22.86 -6.32
N TYR A 298 -9.80 24.17 -6.47
CA TYR A 298 -9.13 24.79 -7.61
C TYR A 298 -7.76 25.33 -7.20
N VAL A 299 -6.69 24.59 -7.49
CA VAL A 299 -5.33 25.01 -7.12
C VAL A 299 -4.72 25.83 -8.25
N ALA A 300 -4.19 27.01 -7.95
CA ALA A 300 -3.70 27.97 -8.93
C ALA A 300 -2.32 28.54 -8.58
N ALA A 301 -1.45 28.63 -9.58
CA ALA A 301 -0.13 29.25 -9.43
C ALA A 301 -0.22 30.78 -9.26
N ALA A 302 0.44 31.34 -8.25
CA ALA A 302 0.40 32.78 -7.96
C ALA A 302 1.07 33.66 -9.03
N GLY A 303 1.96 33.08 -9.85
CA GLY A 303 2.65 33.72 -10.97
C GLY A 303 4.13 34.07 -10.71
N ASN A 304 4.84 34.37 -11.80
CA ASN A 304 6.31 34.37 -11.86
C ASN A 304 6.90 35.75 -12.23
N ASN A 305 6.40 36.85 -11.65
CA ASN A 305 6.90 38.20 -11.93
C ASN A 305 7.35 39.01 -10.70
N GLY A 306 7.40 38.40 -9.51
CA GLY A 306 7.85 39.04 -8.28
C GLY A 306 6.95 40.19 -7.81
N ARG A 307 5.67 40.19 -8.21
CA ARG A 307 4.71 41.26 -7.95
C ARG A 307 3.89 41.00 -6.69
N ASP A 308 3.35 42.08 -6.15
CA ASP A 308 2.31 42.04 -5.12
C ASP A 308 0.94 41.92 -5.80
N THR A 309 0.29 40.76 -5.68
CA THR A 309 -1.00 40.47 -6.31
C THR A 309 -2.19 41.09 -5.59
N ASP A 310 -2.01 41.60 -4.36
CA ASP A 310 -3.02 42.43 -3.70
C ASP A 310 -3.15 43.80 -4.41
N LEU A 311 -2.08 44.23 -5.09
CA LEU A 311 -2.04 45.49 -5.86
C LEU A 311 -2.20 45.28 -7.37
N VAL A 312 -1.60 44.22 -7.92
CA VAL A 312 -1.63 43.87 -9.34
C VAL A 312 -2.06 42.42 -9.50
N PRO A 313 -3.38 42.14 -9.49
CA PRO A 313 -3.90 40.79 -9.52
C PRO A 313 -3.43 39.95 -10.72
N LEU A 314 -3.34 38.64 -10.51
CA LEU A 314 -3.17 37.63 -11.55
C LEU A 314 -4.29 36.60 -11.43
N TYR A 315 -5.07 36.44 -12.48
CA TYR A 315 -6.20 35.52 -12.52
C TYR A 315 -5.82 34.21 -13.22
N PRO A 316 -6.30 33.05 -12.75
CA PRO A 316 -7.37 32.90 -11.76
C PRO A 316 -6.95 33.00 -10.28
N ALA A 317 -5.65 32.91 -9.95
CA ALA A 317 -5.16 32.82 -8.57
C ALA A 317 -5.63 33.94 -7.63
N SER A 318 -5.87 35.15 -8.13
CA SER A 318 -6.36 36.29 -7.36
C SER A 318 -7.89 36.48 -7.40
N PHE A 319 -8.66 35.54 -7.95
CA PHE A 319 -10.12 35.58 -7.80
C PHE A 319 -10.48 35.34 -6.32
N ASN A 320 -11.38 36.16 -5.79
CA ASN A 320 -11.86 36.00 -4.41
C ASN A 320 -12.97 34.94 -4.36
N LEU A 321 -12.56 33.67 -4.41
CA LEU A 321 -13.41 32.47 -4.31
C LEU A 321 -12.76 31.50 -3.32
N ASP A 322 -13.56 30.93 -2.43
CA ASP A 322 -13.07 30.15 -1.28
C ASP A 322 -12.48 28.81 -1.71
N ASN A 323 -12.87 28.27 -2.86
CA ASN A 323 -12.30 27.02 -3.36
C ASN A 323 -10.96 27.18 -4.09
N ILE A 324 -10.48 28.42 -4.28
CA ILE A 324 -9.16 28.65 -4.85
C ILE A 324 -8.11 28.53 -3.77
N ILE A 325 -7.04 27.79 -4.07
CA ILE A 325 -5.81 27.79 -3.30
C ILE A 325 -4.70 28.38 -4.17
N SER A 326 -4.29 29.61 -3.86
CA SER A 326 -3.27 30.39 -4.56
C SER A 326 -1.88 30.10 -4.00
N VAL A 327 -0.97 29.61 -4.86
CA VAL A 327 0.29 28.99 -4.42
C VAL A 327 1.51 29.79 -4.86
N GLY A 328 2.27 30.28 -3.88
CA GLY A 328 3.60 30.87 -4.05
C GLY A 328 4.73 29.83 -4.12
N SER A 329 5.91 30.22 -4.60
CA SER A 329 7.06 29.33 -4.79
C SER A 329 8.20 29.63 -3.81
N ILE A 330 8.83 28.57 -3.29
CA ILE A 330 10.05 28.65 -2.48
C ILE A 330 11.24 27.91 -3.10
N ARG A 331 12.42 28.28 -2.61
CA ARG A 331 13.69 27.57 -2.80
C ARG A 331 13.88 26.50 -1.72
N SER A 332 14.86 25.62 -1.91
CA SER A 332 15.22 24.55 -0.96
C SER A 332 15.69 25.02 0.42
N ASN A 333 15.99 26.30 0.59
CA ASN A 333 16.31 26.92 1.87
C ASN A 333 15.12 27.68 2.49
N GLU A 334 13.89 27.43 2.01
CA GLU A 334 12.64 28.03 2.49
C GLU A 334 12.56 29.56 2.37
N THR A 335 13.40 30.13 1.50
CA THR A 335 13.26 31.53 1.10
C THR A 335 12.35 31.63 -0.11
N PRO A 336 11.57 32.73 -0.25
CA PRO A 336 10.70 32.91 -1.41
C PRO A 336 11.51 32.91 -2.71
N ALA A 337 10.98 32.29 -3.75
CA ALA A 337 11.54 32.44 -5.09
C ALA A 337 11.43 33.91 -5.51
N GLY A 338 12.50 34.48 -6.08
CA GLY A 338 12.59 35.92 -6.30
C GLY A 338 11.58 36.45 -7.34
N ASP A 339 11.14 35.56 -8.21
CA ASP A 339 10.10 35.76 -9.22
C ASP A 339 8.71 35.31 -8.76
N SER A 340 8.56 34.65 -7.60
CA SER A 340 7.23 34.33 -7.08
C SER A 340 6.46 35.62 -6.79
N ASN A 341 5.25 35.71 -7.32
CA ASN A 341 4.29 36.68 -6.84
C ASN A 341 3.93 36.37 -5.37
N ARG A 342 3.43 37.40 -4.68
CA ARG A 342 3.11 37.41 -3.25
C ARG A 342 1.87 38.26 -3.01
N GLY A 343 1.19 38.04 -1.90
CA GLY A 343 0.05 38.87 -1.50
C GLY A 343 -0.46 38.38 -0.16
N VAL A 344 -0.57 39.27 0.83
CA VAL A 344 -1.03 38.90 2.18
C VAL A 344 -2.49 38.49 2.21
N LEU A 345 -3.25 38.85 1.17
CA LEU A 345 -4.65 38.45 0.98
C LEU A 345 -4.85 37.48 -0.20
N SER A 346 -4.08 37.63 -1.27
CA SER A 346 -4.30 36.93 -2.55
C SER A 346 -3.41 35.71 -2.81
N VAL A 347 -2.46 35.41 -1.92
CA VAL A 347 -1.67 34.16 -1.95
C VAL A 347 -1.87 33.44 -0.63
N ASP A 348 -2.30 32.19 -0.68
CA ASP A 348 -2.68 31.45 0.53
C ASP A 348 -1.47 30.86 1.25
N LEU A 349 -0.63 30.12 0.53
CA LEU A 349 0.55 29.44 1.06
C LEU A 349 1.67 29.33 0.02
N HIS A 350 2.85 28.87 0.43
CA HIS A 350 3.96 28.58 -0.50
C HIS A 350 4.31 27.10 -0.54
N ALA A 351 4.79 26.62 -1.68
CA ALA A 351 5.26 25.25 -1.85
C ALA A 351 6.58 25.19 -2.63
N PRO A 352 7.31 24.06 -2.58
CA PRO A 352 8.53 23.84 -3.36
C PRO A 352 8.35 24.15 -4.84
N GLY A 353 9.08 25.14 -5.36
CA GLY A 353 8.91 25.56 -6.74
C GLY A 353 10.19 25.94 -7.48
N VAL A 354 11.38 25.79 -6.89
CA VAL A 354 12.66 26.08 -7.56
C VAL A 354 13.51 24.83 -7.65
N GLY A 355 13.90 24.46 -8.88
CA GLY A 355 14.69 23.27 -9.15
C GLY A 355 13.93 21.99 -8.81
N ILE A 356 12.66 21.93 -9.18
CA ILE A 356 11.80 20.75 -8.95
C ILE A 356 12.02 19.77 -10.09
N LEU A 357 12.45 18.57 -9.73
CA LEU A 357 12.61 17.45 -10.66
C LEU A 357 11.25 16.79 -10.90
N SER A 358 10.92 16.50 -12.16
CA SER A 358 9.74 15.73 -12.55
C SER A 358 9.92 15.13 -13.95
N THR A 359 8.90 14.44 -14.44
CA THR A 359 8.74 13.91 -15.80
C THR A 359 8.76 15.03 -16.86
N THR A 360 9.16 14.69 -18.07
CA THR A 360 9.19 15.59 -19.23
C THR A 360 8.77 14.84 -20.49
N ALA A 361 8.19 15.54 -21.46
CA ALA A 361 7.69 14.93 -22.68
C ALA A 361 8.78 14.12 -23.41
N GLY A 362 8.40 12.98 -23.99
CA GLY A 362 9.31 12.04 -24.64
C GLY A 362 9.93 11.01 -23.67
N GLY A 363 9.29 10.77 -22.52
CA GLY A 363 9.74 9.76 -21.54
C GLY A 363 10.97 10.14 -20.71
N GLY A 364 11.31 11.44 -20.62
CA GLY A 364 12.51 11.92 -19.93
C GLY A 364 12.22 12.56 -18.59
N TYR A 365 13.26 13.07 -17.92
CA TYR A 365 13.12 13.81 -16.65
C TYR A 365 13.90 15.12 -16.67
N GLY A 366 13.39 16.15 -16.01
CA GLY A 366 13.99 17.48 -16.02
C GLY A 366 13.64 18.32 -14.80
N THR A 367 14.46 19.32 -14.54
CA THR A 367 14.22 20.28 -13.46
C THR A 367 13.63 21.57 -14.00
N MET A 368 12.54 22.04 -13.39
CA MET A 368 11.90 23.32 -13.71
C MET A 368 11.76 24.20 -12.48
N SER A 369 11.46 25.48 -12.68
CA SER A 369 11.27 26.44 -11.61
C SER A 369 10.12 27.39 -11.93
N GLY A 370 9.30 27.67 -10.92
CA GLY A 370 8.19 28.61 -10.96
C GLY A 370 7.08 28.21 -9.99
N THR A 371 6.13 29.11 -9.80
CA THR A 371 4.86 28.80 -9.11
C THR A 371 4.09 27.68 -9.81
N SER A 372 4.33 27.47 -11.11
CA SER A 372 3.82 26.33 -11.87
C SER A 372 4.29 24.95 -11.36
N MET A 373 5.44 24.89 -10.67
CA MET A 373 5.95 23.67 -10.04
C MET A 373 5.58 23.61 -8.55
N ALA A 374 5.24 24.74 -7.93
CA ALA A 374 4.74 24.77 -6.55
C ALA A 374 3.26 24.34 -6.48
N SER A 375 2.42 24.84 -7.40
CA SER A 375 1.00 24.50 -7.52
C SER A 375 0.71 23.00 -7.50
N PRO A 376 1.40 22.15 -8.30
CA PRO A 376 1.12 20.71 -8.31
C PRO A 376 1.45 19.98 -7.00
N HIS A 377 2.37 20.49 -6.17
CA HIS A 377 2.56 19.92 -4.82
C HIS A 377 1.30 20.11 -3.98
N VAL A 378 0.65 21.28 -4.08
CA VAL A 378 -0.58 21.57 -3.32
C VAL A 378 -1.79 20.84 -3.90
N ALA A 379 -1.88 20.73 -5.24
CA ALA A 379 -2.92 19.93 -5.89
C ALA A 379 -2.81 18.45 -5.51
N GLY A 380 -1.59 17.90 -5.52
CA GLY A 380 -1.33 16.55 -5.06
C GLY A 380 -1.62 16.36 -3.57
N ALA A 381 -1.29 17.31 -2.71
CA ALA A 381 -1.65 17.25 -1.29
C ALA A 381 -3.19 17.26 -1.07
N ALA A 382 -3.92 18.12 -1.78
CA ALA A 382 -5.38 18.14 -1.72
C ALA A 382 -5.99 16.81 -2.20
N ALA A 383 -5.43 16.24 -3.27
CA ALA A 383 -5.85 14.96 -3.79
C ALA A 383 -5.53 13.81 -2.84
N LEU A 384 -4.38 13.83 -2.18
CA LEU A 384 -3.97 12.80 -1.22
C LEU A 384 -4.88 12.79 0.02
N LEU A 385 -5.30 13.96 0.49
CA LEU A 385 -6.30 14.08 1.57
C LEU A 385 -7.66 13.51 1.12
N LEU A 386 -8.11 13.86 -0.09
CA LEU A 386 -9.39 13.37 -0.63
C LEU A 386 -9.39 11.88 -1.00
N SER A 387 -8.23 11.29 -1.27
CA SER A 387 -8.11 9.85 -1.53
C SER A 387 -8.14 9.02 -0.24
N ASP A 388 -7.77 9.63 0.90
CA ASP A 388 -7.91 9.03 2.23
C ASP A 388 -9.34 9.20 2.78
N ASP A 389 -9.91 10.40 2.69
CA ASP A 389 -11.28 10.72 3.10
C ASP A 389 -12.05 11.43 1.94
N PRO A 390 -12.76 10.67 1.10
CA PRO A 390 -13.50 11.21 -0.04
C PRO A 390 -14.70 12.10 0.34
N GLU A 391 -15.18 12.02 1.58
CA GLU A 391 -16.32 12.80 2.06
C GLU A 391 -15.95 14.24 2.42
N GLN A 392 -14.65 14.55 2.55
CA GLN A 392 -14.20 15.90 2.87
C GLN A 392 -14.75 16.93 1.88
N THR A 393 -15.29 18.00 2.47
CA THR A 393 -15.67 19.18 1.73
C THR A 393 -14.42 19.94 1.25
N TYR A 394 -14.57 20.75 0.20
CA TYR A 394 -13.45 21.58 -0.27
C TYR A 394 -12.94 22.54 0.82
N GLN A 395 -13.82 23.00 1.72
CA GLN A 395 -13.46 23.88 2.83
C GLN A 395 -12.61 23.17 3.87
N GLU A 396 -12.89 21.89 4.14
CA GLU A 396 -12.09 21.07 5.06
C GLU A 396 -10.71 20.81 4.49
N VAL A 397 -10.62 20.37 3.22
CA VAL A 397 -9.34 20.17 2.52
C VAL A 397 -8.51 21.46 2.52
N ARG A 398 -9.11 22.59 2.10
CA ARG A 398 -8.43 23.89 2.13
C ARG A 398 -8.03 24.26 3.56
N GLY A 399 -8.93 24.07 4.52
CA GLY A 399 -8.71 24.34 5.93
C GLY A 399 -7.50 23.61 6.48
N LEU A 400 -7.40 22.30 6.22
CA LEU A 400 -6.27 21.46 6.63
C LEU A 400 -4.96 21.96 6.05
N LEU A 401 -4.90 22.16 4.73
CA LEU A 401 -3.68 22.61 4.04
C LEU A 401 -3.19 23.99 4.52
N LEU A 402 -4.10 24.92 4.84
CA LEU A 402 -3.72 26.25 5.33
C LEU A 402 -3.35 26.25 6.81
N GLN A 403 -4.04 25.47 7.65
CA GLN A 403 -3.78 25.42 9.09
C GLN A 403 -2.53 24.60 9.42
N SER A 404 -2.24 23.57 8.64
CA SER A 404 -1.03 22.76 8.79
C SER A 404 0.22 23.42 8.21
N ALA A 405 0.07 24.45 7.36
CA ALA A 405 1.18 25.13 6.71
C ALA A 405 2.25 25.55 7.74
N ARG A 406 3.45 24.97 7.59
CA ARG A 406 4.55 25.17 8.52
C ARG A 406 5.06 26.61 8.43
N PRO A 407 5.08 27.38 9.54
CA PRO A 407 5.54 28.76 9.52
C PRO A 407 6.99 28.87 9.06
N ALA A 408 7.27 29.80 8.14
CA ALA A 408 8.63 30.10 7.68
C ALA A 408 8.91 31.61 7.84
N PRO A 409 9.89 32.03 8.66
CA PRO A 409 10.15 33.45 8.92
C PRO A 409 10.37 34.31 7.68
N ALA A 410 10.95 33.73 6.61
CA ALA A 410 11.19 34.42 5.34
C ALA A 410 9.91 34.70 4.52
N LEU A 411 8.80 34.05 4.86
CA LEU A 411 7.50 34.16 4.18
C LEU A 411 6.48 34.98 4.97
N ALA A 412 6.83 35.41 6.19
CA ALA A 412 5.97 36.25 7.01
C ALA A 412 5.57 37.52 6.25
N GLY A 413 4.26 37.74 6.09
CA GLY A 413 3.72 38.88 5.35
C GLY A 413 3.85 38.78 3.83
N LEU A 414 4.07 37.59 3.26
CA LEU A 414 4.07 37.35 1.81
C LEU A 414 2.86 36.52 1.32
N SER A 415 2.10 35.91 2.25
CA SER A 415 0.91 35.09 2.01
C SER A 415 0.00 35.11 3.25
N VAL A 416 -1.21 34.57 3.14
CA VAL A 416 -2.17 34.42 4.25
C VAL A 416 -1.57 33.62 5.40
N THR A 417 -0.98 32.47 5.11
CA THR A 417 -0.35 31.61 6.13
C THR A 417 1.04 32.11 6.54
N GLY A 418 1.76 32.76 5.61
CA GLY A 418 3.19 33.03 5.81
C GLY A 418 4.03 31.76 5.97
N GLY A 419 3.53 30.63 5.46
CA GLY A 419 4.10 29.31 5.68
C GLY A 419 4.30 28.51 4.39
N VAL A 420 4.92 27.34 4.57
CA VAL A 420 5.17 26.34 3.54
C VAL A 420 4.19 25.18 3.71
N LEU A 421 3.74 24.58 2.61
CA LEU A 421 2.98 23.33 2.62
C LEU A 421 3.62 22.28 3.56
N ASP A 422 2.81 21.63 4.39
CA ASP A 422 3.21 20.51 5.24
C ASP A 422 2.10 19.46 5.21
N VAL A 423 2.31 18.41 4.42
CA VAL A 423 1.30 17.38 4.12
C VAL A 423 1.16 16.41 5.28
N GLY A 424 2.26 15.94 5.87
CA GLY A 424 2.19 15.10 7.08
C GLY A 424 1.43 15.79 8.21
N ALA A 425 1.70 17.08 8.47
CA ALA A 425 0.94 17.83 9.48
C ALA A 425 -0.53 18.05 9.10
N ALA A 426 -0.91 17.98 7.82
CA ALA A 426 -2.31 18.01 7.40
C ALA A 426 -3.02 16.69 7.76
N PHE A 427 -2.37 15.54 7.53
CA PHE A 427 -2.85 14.22 7.93
C PHE A 427 -2.97 14.07 9.45
N ASP A 428 -2.00 14.58 10.21
CA ASP A 428 -2.06 14.62 11.68
C ASP A 428 -3.26 15.42 12.22
N GLN A 429 -3.78 16.36 11.42
CA GLN A 429 -4.89 17.24 11.79
C GLN A 429 -6.24 16.79 11.21
N MET A 430 -6.28 15.75 10.35
CA MET A 430 -7.52 15.22 9.81
C MET A 430 -8.43 14.69 10.94
N PRO A 431 -9.71 15.12 11.00
CA PRO A 431 -10.64 14.58 11.98
C PRO A 431 -10.77 13.05 11.83
N GLY A 432 -10.49 12.30 12.89
CA GLY A 432 -10.53 10.82 12.88
C GLY A 432 -9.17 10.13 12.91
N SER A 433 -8.08 10.80 12.56
CA SER A 433 -6.71 10.22 12.53
C SER A 433 -6.05 10.07 13.92
N SER A 434 -6.67 10.60 14.99
CA SER A 434 -6.09 10.59 16.35
C SER A 434 -6.86 9.75 17.39
N GLN A 435 -7.92 9.04 16.99
CA GLN A 435 -8.68 8.16 17.88
C GLN A 435 -8.96 6.81 17.19
N PRO A 436 -8.80 5.67 17.90
CA PRO A 436 -9.27 4.38 17.39
C PRO A 436 -10.76 4.44 17.02
N PRO A 437 -11.23 3.66 16.04
CA PRO A 437 -12.61 3.74 15.59
C PRO A 437 -13.60 3.25 16.64
N ALA A 438 -14.88 3.59 16.46
CA ALA A 438 -15.95 3.02 17.26
C ALA A 438 -16.09 1.51 17.01
N SER A 439 -16.45 0.75 18.03
CA SER A 439 -16.62 -0.70 17.89
C SER A 439 -17.89 -1.05 17.10
N PRO A 440 -17.83 -2.01 16.16
CA PRO A 440 -19.02 -2.54 15.51
C PRO A 440 -19.92 -3.27 16.53
N SER A 441 -21.21 -3.41 16.24
CA SER A 441 -22.16 -4.14 17.10
C SER A 441 -23.12 -5.02 16.31
N ASP A 442 -24.03 -5.69 17.01
CA ASP A 442 -25.10 -6.49 16.43
C ASP A 442 -24.59 -7.52 15.41
N LEU A 443 -23.42 -8.10 15.68
CA LEU A 443 -22.85 -9.16 14.85
C LEU A 443 -23.77 -10.37 14.92
N GLU A 444 -24.26 -10.79 13.76
CA GLU A 444 -25.01 -12.01 13.55
C GLU A 444 -24.22 -12.97 12.67
N ALA A 445 -24.39 -14.27 12.91
CA ALA A 445 -23.72 -15.34 12.17
C ALA A 445 -24.71 -16.43 11.70
N PRO A 446 -25.74 -16.09 10.90
CA PRO A 446 -26.66 -17.07 10.35
C PRO A 446 -25.95 -18.10 9.45
N VAL A 447 -26.29 -19.37 9.63
CA VAL A 447 -25.94 -20.43 8.69
C VAL A 447 -26.82 -20.29 7.45
N GLN A 448 -26.22 -20.04 6.29
CA GLN A 448 -26.95 -20.03 5.02
C GLN A 448 -26.91 -21.42 4.35
N TYR A 449 -25.76 -22.09 4.43
CA TYR A 449 -25.53 -23.46 3.95
C TYR A 449 -24.70 -24.23 4.99
N TYR A 450 -24.73 -25.57 4.97
CA TYR A 450 -23.97 -26.41 5.92
C TYR A 450 -22.43 -26.27 5.82
N THR A 451 -21.93 -25.37 4.96
CA THR A 451 -20.51 -25.00 4.82
C THR A 451 -20.28 -23.49 4.83
N THR A 452 -21.32 -22.67 5.05
CA THR A 452 -21.24 -21.21 4.89
C THR A 452 -22.01 -20.47 5.99
N VAL A 453 -21.32 -19.53 6.62
CA VAL A 453 -21.87 -18.59 7.61
C VAL A 453 -21.80 -17.19 7.04
N CYS A 454 -22.95 -16.52 6.94
CA CYS A 454 -23.06 -15.16 6.41
C CYS A 454 -23.05 -14.16 7.55
N LEU A 455 -21.89 -13.57 7.84
CA LEU A 455 -21.76 -12.58 8.91
C LEU A 455 -22.39 -11.25 8.47
N ALA A 456 -23.09 -10.61 9.40
CA ALA A 456 -23.58 -9.24 9.24
C ALA A 456 -23.42 -8.48 10.56
N TRP A 457 -23.04 -7.20 10.52
CA TRP A 457 -22.88 -6.36 11.70
C TRP A 457 -23.33 -4.92 11.44
N ALA A 458 -23.60 -4.19 12.53
CA ALA A 458 -23.82 -2.76 12.50
C ALA A 458 -22.48 -2.01 12.56
N ASP A 459 -22.28 -1.14 11.59
CA ASP A 459 -21.19 -0.19 11.56
C ASP A 459 -21.55 1.08 12.36
N HIS A 460 -20.66 1.45 13.28
CA HIS A 460 -20.76 2.69 14.08
C HIS A 460 -19.54 3.59 13.90
N ALA A 461 -18.56 3.14 13.14
CA ALA A 461 -17.37 3.90 12.84
C ALA A 461 -17.63 4.76 11.59
N ASN A 462 -16.93 5.89 11.52
CA ASN A 462 -16.91 6.78 10.36
C ASN A 462 -15.49 7.26 10.08
N ASN A 463 -14.52 6.54 10.64
CA ASN A 463 -13.10 6.89 10.69
C ASN A 463 -12.21 5.63 10.70
N GLU A 464 -12.78 4.49 10.30
CA GLU A 464 -12.12 3.21 10.14
C GLU A 464 -11.55 3.06 8.73
N ASN A 465 -10.35 2.50 8.63
CA ASN A 465 -9.79 2.07 7.35
C ASN A 465 -10.35 0.70 6.93
N GLY A 466 -10.96 -0.04 7.86
CA GLY A 466 -11.60 -1.31 7.61
C GLY A 466 -11.97 -2.08 8.88
N PHE A 467 -12.39 -3.32 8.68
CA PHE A 467 -12.74 -4.25 9.75
C PHE A 467 -11.92 -5.52 9.66
N GLU A 468 -11.51 -6.07 10.80
CA GLU A 468 -10.92 -7.40 10.89
C GLU A 468 -11.95 -8.38 11.44
N VAL A 469 -12.14 -9.47 10.70
CA VAL A 469 -13.05 -10.57 11.04
C VAL A 469 -12.25 -11.68 11.70
N PHE A 470 -12.65 -12.05 12.92
CA PHE A 470 -12.03 -13.12 13.68
C PHE A 470 -12.96 -14.32 13.80
N ARG A 471 -12.36 -15.50 13.79
CA ARG A 471 -13.02 -16.78 14.04
C ARG A 471 -12.32 -17.54 15.16
N SER A 472 -13.10 -18.25 15.96
CA SER A 472 -12.64 -19.16 17.00
C SER A 472 -13.47 -20.43 17.03
N THR A 473 -12.88 -21.56 17.40
CA THR A 473 -13.57 -22.84 17.63
C THR A 473 -13.72 -23.19 19.12
N ASP A 474 -13.13 -22.39 20.01
CA ASP A 474 -13.14 -22.61 21.46
C ASP A 474 -13.48 -21.33 22.26
N GLN A 475 -13.74 -20.21 21.57
CA GLN A 475 -13.99 -18.87 22.11
C GLN A 475 -12.83 -18.27 22.92
N ILE A 476 -11.67 -18.92 22.92
CA ILE A 476 -10.47 -18.50 23.66
C ILE A 476 -9.40 -18.07 22.66
N ASN A 477 -9.16 -18.88 21.65
CA ASN A 477 -8.17 -18.66 20.61
C ASN A 477 -8.85 -18.07 19.37
N TRP A 478 -8.54 -16.80 19.08
CA TRP A 478 -9.12 -16.05 17.97
C TRP A 478 -8.11 -15.92 16.83
N GLN A 479 -8.51 -16.30 15.62
CA GLN A 479 -7.72 -16.15 14.40
C GLN A 479 -8.38 -15.11 13.51
N SER A 480 -7.61 -14.14 13.01
CA SER A 480 -8.07 -13.25 11.93
C SER A 480 -8.18 -14.07 10.65
N ILE A 481 -9.37 -14.08 10.04
CA ILE A 481 -9.66 -14.82 8.81
C ILE A 481 -9.76 -13.88 7.61
N MET A 482 -10.04 -12.59 7.82
CA MET A 482 -10.13 -11.59 6.76
C MET A 482 -10.01 -10.17 7.33
N ALA A 483 -9.45 -9.25 6.53
CA ALA A 483 -9.66 -7.81 6.69
C ALA A 483 -10.51 -7.30 5.53
N VAL A 484 -11.60 -6.58 5.82
CA VAL A 484 -12.51 -6.01 4.83
C VAL A 484 -12.41 -4.48 4.82
N PRO A 485 -12.68 -3.81 3.69
CA PRO A 485 -12.59 -2.35 3.58
C PRO A 485 -13.53 -1.60 4.53
N ALA A 486 -13.30 -0.30 4.71
CA ALA A 486 -14.19 0.62 5.43
C ALA A 486 -15.65 0.53 4.96
N ASN A 487 -16.61 0.88 5.83
CA ASN A 487 -18.06 0.79 5.59
C ASN A 487 -18.61 -0.61 5.24
N THR A 488 -17.80 -1.67 5.34
CA THR A 488 -18.29 -3.04 5.12
C THR A 488 -19.15 -3.48 6.30
N THR A 489 -20.31 -4.06 6.02
CA THR A 489 -21.30 -4.50 7.03
C THR A 489 -21.58 -6.00 7.03
N GLY A 490 -20.79 -6.79 6.27
CA GLY A 490 -20.94 -8.25 6.21
C GLY A 490 -19.78 -8.98 5.55
N PHE A 491 -19.69 -10.30 5.79
CA PHE A 491 -18.67 -11.19 5.26
C PHE A 491 -19.14 -12.65 5.24
N ASP A 492 -18.92 -13.37 4.14
CA ASP A 492 -19.28 -14.80 4.03
C ASP A 492 -18.07 -15.69 4.32
N ASP A 493 -18.10 -16.43 5.44
CA ASP A 493 -17.11 -17.48 5.75
C ASP A 493 -17.55 -18.82 5.14
N THR A 494 -16.78 -19.34 4.19
CA THR A 494 -17.14 -20.49 3.34
C THR A 494 -16.19 -21.69 3.57
N ASN A 495 -16.56 -22.86 3.04
CA ASN A 495 -15.80 -24.11 3.16
C ASN A 495 -15.62 -24.59 4.62
N LEU A 496 -16.62 -24.32 5.46
CA LEU A 496 -16.62 -24.73 6.86
C LEU A 496 -16.99 -26.20 7.01
N LEU A 497 -16.36 -26.84 8.00
CA LEU A 497 -16.67 -28.21 8.41
C LEU A 497 -17.74 -28.20 9.52
N PRO A 498 -18.39 -29.34 9.78
CA PRO A 498 -19.27 -29.47 10.94
C PRO A 498 -18.53 -29.18 12.24
N GLY A 499 -19.08 -28.33 13.09
CA GLY A 499 -18.41 -27.86 14.29
C GLY A 499 -19.04 -26.62 14.91
N GLU A 500 -18.50 -26.21 16.06
CA GLU A 500 -18.86 -24.95 16.70
C GLU A 500 -17.89 -23.85 16.26
N TYR A 501 -18.44 -22.69 15.90
CA TYR A 501 -17.70 -21.52 15.52
C TYR A 501 -18.21 -20.30 16.29
N ALA A 502 -17.29 -19.40 16.61
CA ALA A 502 -17.58 -18.10 17.18
C ALA A 502 -16.87 -17.03 16.38
N TYR A 503 -17.53 -15.89 16.21
CA TYR A 503 -17.07 -14.77 15.43
C TYR A 503 -17.09 -13.49 16.26
N GLN A 504 -16.13 -12.61 15.99
CA GLN A 504 -16.12 -11.23 16.45
C GLN A 504 -15.47 -10.36 15.36
N VAL A 505 -15.85 -9.10 15.30
CA VAL A 505 -15.34 -8.14 14.33
C VAL A 505 -14.81 -6.91 15.08
N ARG A 506 -13.73 -6.30 14.63
CA ARG A 506 -13.27 -5.00 15.15
C ARG A 506 -13.00 -4.04 13.99
N ALA A 507 -13.26 -2.77 14.20
CA ALA A 507 -12.83 -1.72 13.29
C ALA A 507 -11.36 -1.37 13.58
N PHE A 508 -10.64 -0.91 12.57
CA PHE A 508 -9.27 -0.41 12.75
C PHE A 508 -9.02 0.84 11.92
N ASN A 509 -8.14 1.68 12.43
CA ASN A 509 -7.50 2.74 11.67
C ASN A 509 -6.03 2.88 12.09
N HIS A 510 -5.35 3.90 11.58
CA HIS A 510 -3.96 4.18 11.93
C HIS A 510 -3.77 4.54 13.43
N ALA A 511 -4.78 5.09 14.10
CA ALA A 511 -4.72 5.42 15.53
C ALA A 511 -4.87 4.19 16.44
N GLY A 512 -5.33 3.05 15.92
CA GLY A 512 -5.45 1.78 16.62
C GLY A 512 -6.71 1.00 16.24
N GLN A 513 -7.01 -0.03 17.03
CA GLN A 513 -8.21 -0.84 16.83
C GLN A 513 -9.30 -0.48 17.84
N SER A 514 -10.56 -0.61 17.41
CA SER A 514 -11.69 -0.55 18.32
C SER A 514 -11.69 -1.75 19.28
N ASP A 515 -12.52 -1.68 20.32
CA ASP A 515 -12.96 -2.91 20.99
C ASP A 515 -13.68 -3.85 20.00
N PRO A 516 -13.66 -5.17 20.20
CA PRO A 516 -14.43 -6.10 19.36
C PRO A 516 -15.94 -5.90 19.52
N SER A 517 -16.70 -6.36 18.53
CA SER A 517 -18.14 -6.52 18.58
C SER A 517 -18.58 -7.51 19.67
N ASN A 518 -19.89 -7.71 19.80
CA ASN A 518 -20.41 -8.91 20.47
C ASN A 518 -19.87 -10.18 19.78
N VAL A 519 -19.77 -11.26 20.55
CA VAL A 519 -19.46 -12.58 20.00
C VAL A 519 -20.74 -13.19 19.42
N ALA A 520 -20.66 -13.62 18.16
CA ALA A 520 -21.72 -14.40 17.50
C ALA A 520 -21.28 -15.85 17.40
N SER A 521 -22.02 -16.77 18.03
CA SER A 521 -21.73 -18.21 17.99
C SER A 521 -22.72 -18.96 17.13
N VAL A 522 -22.21 -19.95 16.40
CA VAL A 522 -22.98 -20.78 15.48
C VAL A 522 -22.49 -22.22 15.54
N VAL A 523 -23.41 -23.16 15.43
CA VAL A 523 -23.09 -24.59 15.31
C VAL A 523 -23.46 -25.03 13.90
N ILE A 524 -22.44 -25.41 13.13
CA ILE A 524 -22.64 -26.06 11.85
C ILE A 524 -22.89 -27.53 12.15
N GLN A 525 -24.16 -27.92 12.08
CA GLN A 525 -24.57 -29.30 12.17
C GLN A 525 -24.84 -29.82 10.77
N VAL A 526 -24.35 -31.02 10.48
CA VAL A 526 -24.87 -31.76 9.33
C VAL A 526 -26.27 -32.24 9.70
N PRO A 527 -27.30 -31.97 8.89
CA PRO A 527 -28.59 -32.66 9.01
C PRO A 527 -28.37 -34.17 9.09
N LEU A 528 -28.99 -34.85 10.06
CA LEU A 528 -28.94 -36.31 10.14
C LEU A 528 -29.46 -36.92 8.82
N GLY A 529 -28.63 -37.74 8.17
CA GLY A 529 -28.98 -38.48 6.96
C GLY A 529 -28.43 -37.94 5.65
N ILE A 530 -27.43 -37.05 5.66
CA ILE A 530 -26.81 -36.54 4.43
C ILE A 530 -25.27 -36.65 4.34
N THR A 531 -24.57 -37.40 5.21
CA THR A 531 -23.12 -37.62 4.99
C THR A 531 -22.89 -38.78 4.03
N ILE A 532 -21.81 -38.67 3.26
CA ILE A 532 -21.33 -39.65 2.29
C ILE A 532 -19.86 -39.94 2.59
N HIS A 533 -19.43 -41.18 2.45
CA HIS A 533 -18.05 -41.59 2.72
C HIS A 533 -17.62 -42.72 1.79
N VAL A 534 -16.31 -42.96 1.72
CA VAL A 534 -15.76 -44.15 1.07
C VAL A 534 -16.06 -45.35 1.95
N ALA A 535 -16.80 -46.31 1.40
CA ALA A 535 -17.17 -47.55 2.06
C ALA A 535 -16.22 -48.71 1.74
N ASP A 536 -15.55 -48.65 0.59
CA ASP A 536 -14.55 -49.63 0.17
C ASP A 536 -13.62 -49.02 -0.87
N LEU A 537 -12.35 -49.44 -0.89
CA LEU A 537 -11.32 -48.88 -1.79
C LEU A 537 -10.32 -49.94 -2.24
N ASP A 538 -10.67 -50.71 -3.29
CA ASP A 538 -9.84 -51.82 -3.80
C ASP A 538 -8.84 -51.38 -4.88
N GLY A 539 -7.64 -51.99 -4.89
CA GLY A 539 -6.58 -51.73 -5.85
C GLY A 539 -6.17 -52.95 -6.70
N ALA A 540 -6.14 -52.81 -8.03
CA ALA A 540 -5.70 -53.86 -8.95
C ALA A 540 -4.68 -53.33 -9.98
N GLY A 541 -3.51 -53.98 -10.07
CA GLY A 541 -2.48 -53.68 -11.07
C GLY A 541 -2.36 -54.77 -12.14
N VAL A 542 -2.40 -54.40 -13.42
CA VAL A 542 -2.34 -55.35 -14.55
C VAL A 542 -1.22 -55.00 -15.52
N TRP A 543 -0.39 -55.98 -15.89
CA TRP A 543 0.61 -55.82 -16.95
C TRP A 543 -0.04 -55.73 -18.34
N LEU A 544 0.23 -54.63 -19.05
CA LEU A 544 -0.17 -54.44 -20.45
C LEU A 544 0.84 -55.10 -21.40
N ASN A 545 2.13 -55.05 -21.04
CA ASN A 545 3.24 -55.73 -21.71
C ASN A 545 4.46 -55.82 -20.78
N ARG A 546 5.63 -56.24 -21.28
CA ARG A 546 6.85 -56.40 -20.46
C ARG A 546 7.43 -55.09 -19.88
N ALA A 547 6.98 -53.94 -20.37
CA ALA A 547 7.48 -52.62 -19.98
C ALA A 547 6.41 -51.73 -19.34
N LEU A 548 5.12 -52.02 -19.54
CA LEU A 548 4.00 -51.20 -19.09
C LEU A 548 2.98 -52.00 -18.29
N TRP A 549 2.47 -51.40 -17.23
CA TRP A 549 1.34 -51.89 -16.44
C TRP A 549 0.36 -50.75 -16.16
N GLN A 550 -0.79 -51.06 -15.60
CA GLN A 550 -1.84 -50.08 -15.31
C GLN A 550 -2.48 -50.38 -13.95
N ALA A 551 -2.70 -49.34 -13.16
CA ALA A 551 -3.42 -49.43 -11.90
C ALA A 551 -4.90 -49.10 -12.10
N THR A 552 -5.79 -49.86 -11.49
CA THR A 552 -7.22 -49.57 -11.40
C THR A 552 -7.61 -49.57 -9.94
N VAL A 553 -8.32 -48.54 -9.51
CA VAL A 553 -8.89 -48.43 -8.16
C VAL A 553 -10.41 -48.49 -8.29
N ALA A 554 -11.03 -49.43 -7.59
CA ALA A 554 -12.48 -49.47 -7.43
C ALA A 554 -12.84 -48.73 -6.13
N ILE A 555 -13.83 -47.84 -6.21
CA ILE A 555 -14.30 -47.06 -5.08
C ILE A 555 -15.78 -47.38 -4.86
N GLU A 556 -16.13 -47.75 -3.64
CA GLU A 556 -17.52 -47.85 -3.19
C GLU A 556 -17.85 -46.69 -2.26
N VAL A 557 -19.03 -46.10 -2.46
CA VAL A 557 -19.48 -44.90 -1.76
C VAL A 557 -20.85 -45.14 -1.15
N HIS A 558 -20.95 -45.00 0.17
CA HIS A 558 -22.19 -45.19 0.92
C HIS A 558 -22.61 -43.92 1.66
N ASP A 559 -23.88 -43.88 2.03
CA ASP A 559 -24.41 -42.95 3.03
C ASP A 559 -24.25 -43.50 4.47
N MET A 560 -24.69 -42.74 5.48
CA MET A 560 -24.68 -43.18 6.88
C MET A 560 -25.50 -44.43 7.19
N GLY A 561 -26.47 -44.76 6.34
CA GLY A 561 -27.25 -45.99 6.42
C GLY A 561 -26.49 -47.22 5.93
N HIS A 562 -25.27 -47.05 5.39
CA HIS A 562 -24.53 -48.05 4.62
C HIS A 562 -25.30 -48.46 3.34
N GLU A 563 -26.08 -47.53 2.77
CA GLU A 563 -26.73 -47.73 1.47
C GLU A 563 -25.86 -47.12 0.36
N PRO A 564 -25.76 -47.77 -0.82
CA PRO A 564 -24.94 -47.27 -1.91
C PRO A 564 -25.45 -45.94 -2.48
N VAL A 565 -24.55 -44.99 -2.73
CA VAL A 565 -24.89 -43.67 -3.30
C VAL A 565 -24.56 -43.60 -4.78
N SER A 566 -25.60 -43.56 -5.62
CA SER A 566 -25.48 -43.42 -7.07
C SER A 566 -25.18 -41.97 -7.50
N PHE A 567 -24.50 -41.82 -8.64
CA PHE A 567 -24.19 -40.53 -9.26
C PHE A 567 -23.32 -39.58 -8.42
N ALA A 568 -22.61 -40.11 -7.41
CA ALA A 568 -21.60 -39.38 -6.68
C ALA A 568 -20.34 -39.22 -7.54
N GLN A 569 -19.85 -37.99 -7.69
CA GLN A 569 -18.59 -37.71 -8.35
C GLN A 569 -17.45 -37.83 -7.35
N VAL A 570 -16.60 -38.84 -7.52
CA VAL A 570 -15.39 -39.05 -6.74
C VAL A 570 -14.21 -38.42 -7.46
N SER A 571 -13.38 -37.68 -6.74
CA SER A 571 -12.09 -37.18 -7.25
C SER A 571 -10.94 -37.62 -6.35
N GLY A 572 -9.80 -37.92 -6.96
CA GLY A 572 -8.59 -38.27 -6.23
C GLY A 572 -7.34 -38.09 -7.06
N VAL A 573 -6.18 -38.23 -6.42
CA VAL A 573 -4.88 -37.91 -7.01
C VAL A 573 -3.99 -39.12 -7.02
N TRP A 574 -3.33 -39.36 -8.16
CA TRP A 574 -2.30 -40.38 -8.29
C TRP A 574 -0.92 -39.84 -7.87
N SER A 575 -0.19 -40.57 -7.01
CA SER A 575 1.09 -40.09 -6.48
C SER A 575 2.23 -40.01 -7.48
N ASN A 576 2.15 -40.73 -8.60
CA ASN A 576 3.19 -40.75 -9.61
C ASN A 576 3.13 -39.56 -10.58
N SER A 577 1.95 -38.94 -10.76
CA SER A 577 1.73 -37.83 -11.69
C SER A 577 1.21 -36.55 -11.04
N GLY A 578 0.60 -36.64 -9.85
CA GLY A 578 -0.18 -35.54 -9.28
C GLY A 578 -1.47 -35.25 -10.05
N GLU A 579 -1.81 -36.09 -11.03
CA GLU A 579 -3.00 -35.91 -11.87
C GLU A 579 -4.26 -36.22 -11.07
N VAL A 580 -5.24 -35.31 -11.13
CA VAL A 580 -6.57 -35.51 -10.58
C VAL A 580 -7.36 -36.38 -11.54
N ALA A 581 -7.80 -37.54 -11.06
CA ALA A 581 -8.70 -38.42 -11.78
C ALA A 581 -10.08 -38.42 -11.12
N THR A 582 -11.13 -38.63 -11.92
CA THR A 582 -12.51 -38.61 -11.44
C THR A 582 -13.29 -39.80 -11.96
N CYS A 583 -14.26 -40.27 -11.17
CA CYS A 583 -15.29 -41.22 -11.60
C CYS A 583 -16.65 -40.84 -11.03
N ILE A 584 -17.72 -41.34 -11.64
CA ILE A 584 -19.09 -41.16 -11.18
C ILE A 584 -19.64 -42.53 -10.81
N THR A 585 -20.19 -42.68 -9.60
CA THR A 585 -20.77 -43.94 -9.13
C THR A 585 -21.99 -44.35 -9.94
N GLY A 586 -22.09 -45.64 -10.26
CA GLY A 586 -23.30 -46.23 -10.85
C GLY A 586 -24.41 -46.46 -9.82
N GLU A 587 -25.48 -47.14 -10.23
CA GLU A 587 -26.62 -47.47 -9.35
C GLU A 587 -26.23 -48.28 -8.10
N THR A 588 -25.08 -48.96 -8.12
CA THR A 588 -24.57 -49.75 -6.99
C THR A 588 -23.61 -48.96 -6.10
N GLY A 589 -23.51 -47.63 -6.24
CA GLY A 589 -22.59 -46.79 -5.46
C GLY A 589 -21.11 -47.02 -5.75
N ARG A 590 -20.78 -47.72 -6.85
CA ARG A 590 -19.41 -48.07 -7.22
C ARG A 590 -18.95 -47.34 -8.47
N CYS A 591 -17.68 -46.93 -8.51
CA CYS A 591 -16.99 -46.54 -9.73
C CYS A 591 -15.54 -47.00 -9.76
N GLN A 592 -14.89 -46.85 -10.91
CA GLN A 592 -13.50 -47.23 -11.11
C GLN A 592 -12.70 -46.10 -11.74
N ILE A 593 -11.48 -45.91 -11.26
CA ILE A 593 -10.50 -44.99 -11.83
C ILE A 593 -9.30 -45.81 -12.28
N THR A 594 -8.88 -45.60 -13.52
CA THR A 594 -7.72 -46.27 -14.09
C THR A 594 -6.61 -45.24 -14.35
N SER A 595 -5.39 -45.55 -13.93
CA SER A 595 -4.23 -44.71 -14.19
C SER A 595 -3.89 -44.65 -15.69
N PRO A 596 -3.13 -43.66 -16.16
CA PRO A 596 -2.36 -43.79 -17.41
C PRO A 596 -1.45 -45.03 -17.38
N SER A 597 -0.91 -45.44 -18.54
CA SER A 597 0.07 -46.54 -18.59
C SER A 597 1.34 -46.19 -17.80
N LEU A 598 1.69 -47.04 -16.84
CA LEU A 598 2.82 -46.89 -15.93
C LEU A 598 4.02 -47.71 -16.41
N TRP A 599 5.22 -47.18 -16.25
CA TRP A 599 6.44 -47.90 -16.62
C TRP A 599 6.83 -48.93 -15.56
N TYR A 600 7.46 -50.03 -15.96
CA TYR A 600 7.90 -51.11 -15.07
C TYR A 600 8.80 -50.69 -13.90
N ILE A 601 9.42 -49.50 -13.98
CA ILE A 601 10.25 -48.91 -12.91
C ILE A 601 9.43 -48.29 -11.76
N GLN A 602 8.14 -48.04 -11.99
CA GLN A 602 7.20 -47.56 -10.97
C GLN A 602 6.57 -48.80 -10.34
N SER A 603 7.13 -49.29 -9.22
CA SER A 603 6.70 -50.55 -8.61
C SER A 603 5.44 -50.41 -7.73
N ASP A 604 5.23 -49.23 -7.16
CA ASP A 604 4.15 -48.91 -6.25
C ASP A 604 3.58 -47.54 -6.66
N VAL A 605 2.26 -47.46 -6.87
CA VAL A 605 1.57 -46.20 -7.12
C VAL A 605 0.41 -46.11 -6.15
N SER A 606 0.26 -44.95 -5.50
CA SER A 606 -0.87 -44.71 -4.60
C SER A 606 -1.91 -43.79 -5.22
N PHE A 607 -3.16 -44.02 -4.83
CA PHE A 607 -4.29 -43.15 -5.12
C PHE A 607 -4.87 -42.64 -3.81
N ALA A 608 -5.12 -41.33 -3.70
CA ALA A 608 -5.74 -40.71 -2.54
C ALA A 608 -7.03 -39.98 -2.93
N VAL A 609 -8.14 -40.34 -2.29
CA VAL A 609 -9.44 -39.68 -2.50
C VAL A 609 -9.36 -38.28 -1.88
N GLN A 610 -9.68 -37.26 -2.69
CA GLN A 610 -9.66 -35.86 -2.28
C GLN A 610 -11.05 -35.37 -1.91
N ASN A 611 -12.06 -35.70 -2.72
CA ASN A 611 -13.42 -35.25 -2.50
C ASN A 611 -14.46 -36.20 -3.08
N ILE A 612 -15.67 -36.17 -2.52
CA ILE A 612 -16.87 -36.82 -3.07
C ILE A 612 -17.97 -35.77 -3.14
N VAL A 613 -18.55 -35.56 -4.32
CA VAL A 613 -19.65 -34.61 -4.54
C VAL A 613 -20.89 -35.38 -4.94
N ALA A 614 -21.95 -35.28 -4.15
CA ALA A 614 -23.28 -35.82 -4.44
C ALA A 614 -24.33 -34.79 -4.00
N GLU A 615 -25.37 -34.58 -4.80
CA GLU A 615 -26.28 -33.41 -4.77
C GLU A 615 -26.47 -32.76 -3.39
N THR A 616 -27.04 -33.50 -2.43
CA THR A 616 -27.34 -32.98 -1.09
C THR A 616 -26.49 -33.60 0.00
N MET A 617 -25.40 -34.30 -0.35
CA MET A 617 -24.60 -35.05 0.61
C MET A 617 -23.22 -34.44 0.84
N LEU A 618 -22.75 -34.48 2.09
CA LEU A 618 -21.46 -33.95 2.52
C LEU A 618 -20.45 -35.09 2.69
N TYR A 619 -19.32 -35.00 1.98
CA TYR A 619 -18.22 -35.94 2.17
C TYR A 619 -17.52 -35.70 3.52
N VAL A 620 -17.42 -36.74 4.34
CA VAL A 620 -16.78 -36.68 5.67
C VAL A 620 -15.62 -37.67 5.71
N PRO A 621 -14.38 -37.23 5.37
CA PRO A 621 -13.23 -38.14 5.30
C PRO A 621 -12.96 -38.97 6.57
N PRO A 622 -13.18 -38.45 7.81
CA PRO A 622 -13.05 -39.26 9.02
C PRO A 622 -14.02 -40.47 9.12
N GLU A 623 -15.08 -40.51 8.32
CA GLU A 623 -16.05 -41.63 8.27
C GLU A 623 -15.67 -42.69 7.23
N ASN A 624 -14.61 -42.46 6.44
CA ASN A 624 -14.15 -43.45 5.47
C ASN A 624 -13.75 -44.76 6.17
N HIS A 625 -14.13 -45.86 5.56
CA HIS A 625 -13.81 -47.18 6.06
C HIS A 625 -13.44 -48.12 4.91
N ASP A 626 -12.75 -49.19 5.29
CA ASP A 626 -12.34 -50.26 4.41
C ASP A 626 -12.55 -51.59 5.19
N PRO A 627 -13.54 -52.41 4.79
CA PRO A 627 -13.88 -53.64 5.49
C PRO A 627 -12.84 -54.75 5.36
N ASP A 628 -12.06 -54.79 4.29
CA ASP A 628 -11.13 -55.89 4.00
C ASP A 628 -9.67 -55.57 4.39
N GLY A 629 -9.39 -54.27 4.57
CA GLY A 629 -8.17 -53.74 5.18
C GLY A 629 -6.98 -53.69 4.24
N ASP A 630 -7.20 -53.66 2.93
CA ASP A 630 -6.15 -53.45 1.94
C ASP A 630 -5.75 -51.95 1.76
N SER A 631 -6.52 -51.05 2.35
CA SER A 631 -6.38 -49.59 2.36
C SER A 631 -6.71 -48.98 3.75
N ASN A 632 -6.71 -47.64 3.82
CA ASN A 632 -7.20 -46.90 5.00
C ASN A 632 -8.51 -46.14 4.72
N GLY A 633 -9.23 -46.50 3.64
CA GLY A 633 -10.46 -45.82 3.18
C GLY A 633 -10.24 -44.43 2.58
N ALA A 634 -9.09 -43.78 2.78
CA ALA A 634 -8.74 -42.49 2.17
C ALA A 634 -7.71 -42.63 1.03
N SER A 635 -6.90 -43.68 1.07
CA SER A 635 -5.81 -43.92 0.13
C SER A 635 -5.44 -45.41 0.06
N ILE A 636 -5.04 -45.85 -1.13
CA ILE A 636 -4.57 -47.22 -1.38
C ILE A 636 -3.24 -47.22 -2.16
N ILE A 637 -2.41 -48.22 -1.92
CA ILE A 637 -1.18 -48.50 -2.70
C ILE A 637 -1.45 -49.67 -3.64
N VAL A 638 -1.35 -49.44 -4.95
CA VAL A 638 -1.53 -50.44 -5.99
C VAL A 638 -0.18 -50.93 -6.51
N ARG A 639 -0.05 -52.25 -6.68
CA ARG A 639 1.14 -52.92 -7.23
C ARG A 639 0.77 -53.74 -8.46
N PRO A 640 1.67 -53.89 -9.44
CA PRO A 640 1.45 -54.75 -10.60
C PRO A 640 1.41 -56.23 -10.19
N GLN A 641 0.38 -56.96 -10.61
CA GLN A 641 0.21 -58.40 -10.37
C GLN A 641 0.38 -59.24 -11.64
#